data_AF-A0A9J7FXJ1-F1
#
_entry.id   AF-A0A9J7FXJ1-F1
#
_cell.length_a   1.000
_cell.length_b   1.000
_cell.length_c   1.000
_cell.angle_alpha   90.00
_cell.angle_beta   90.00
_cell.angle_gamma   90.00
#
_symmetry.space_group_name_H-M   'P 1'
#
loop_
_entity.id
_entity.type
_entity.pdbx_description
1 polymer ?
#
loop_
_entity_poly.entity_id
_entity_poly.type
_entity_poly.pdbx_seq_one_letter_code
_entity_poly.pdbx_strand_id
1 'polypeptide(L)'
;MSLFKARDWWSTVLGEKEEFDQGCLCLADVDNSGNGQDKIIVGSFMGYLRIFNPHAVKTGDGPQAEDLLLEVQLRDPVLQVEVGKFVSGTEMLHLAVLHSRKLCVYSVSGTLGNVEHGNQYQIKLMYEHHLQRTACNMTYGPFGGIKGRDLICIQSMDGMLMVFEQESYAFGRFLPGSLLPGPLAYSPRTDSFITVSSCRQVESYKYQVLAFATDADKKQETEQQKLGSGKRLVVDWTLNIGEQALDICIIPFNQSASSVFVLGERNFFCLKDNGQIRFMKKLDCSPSCFLPYCSVSEGTINTLIGNHNHMLHVYQDVTLKWATQLPHVPVAVRVGSLHFPDYSQALPCPGCLCFSDLKGVIVTLSDDGHLQCSYLGTDPSLFQAPKVESRELNYDELDVELKELQRIIKDVKSQGVWPMTEREEDLKVFAVVSSSLDSVSQATNIEVGTDSVPSITVKITLQNRVVLQKVKLSVYVQPPLVLTCDQFTFDFAVPDMTSVAAFSVYLKKNYIPSELEGNAVVSYSRPTDRNPDGIPRVIQCKFRLPLKLICLPGQPSKTASQKLTIDTNKSPVSLPILFPDFASHSDDDQINVMGFRLLGGSRVTLLASRTSQRYRIQSEQFEDLWLITNELILRLLEYFEKQGIKDFACSFSGCIPLQEYFELIDHHFELRINGEKLEELLSERAVQFRAIQRRLLTRFRDKTPAPLQHLDTLLDGTYKQGSGWISDILEYEN
;
A
#
# COMPACT_ATOMS: atom_id res chain seq x y z
N MET A 1 21.31 -0.77 -6.86
CA MET A 1 22.31 -0.49 -5.81
C MET A 1 23.62 -0.21 -6.52
N SER A 2 24.03 1.06 -6.66
CA SER A 2 25.31 1.38 -7.29
C SER A 2 26.46 0.97 -6.36
N LEU A 3 27.52 0.41 -6.93
CA LEU A 3 28.75 0.04 -6.22
C LEU A 3 29.58 1.28 -5.83
N PHE A 4 29.31 2.42 -6.45
CA PHE A 4 30.08 3.65 -6.33
C PHE A 4 29.28 4.74 -5.59
N LYS A 5 29.94 5.39 -4.63
CA LYS A 5 29.37 6.50 -3.84
C LYS A 5 30.08 7.81 -4.18
N ALA A 6 29.33 8.91 -4.16
CA ALA A 6 29.92 10.24 -4.22
C ALA A 6 30.73 10.43 -2.94
N ARG A 7 32.02 10.70 -3.09
CA ARG A 7 32.91 10.89 -1.94
C ARG A 7 32.84 12.34 -1.53
N ASP A 8 32.66 12.54 -0.23
CA ASP A 8 32.59 13.86 0.36
C ASP A 8 33.97 14.52 0.32
N TRP A 9 34.02 15.77 -0.14
CA TRP A 9 35.20 16.63 -0.09
C TRP A 9 35.01 17.75 0.91
N TRP A 10 33.85 18.39 0.89
CA TRP A 10 33.42 19.38 1.86
C TRP A 10 31.90 19.35 1.94
N SER A 11 31.33 19.39 3.14
CA SER A 11 29.89 19.44 3.33
C SER A 11 29.49 20.28 4.53
N THR A 12 28.31 20.88 4.43
CA THR A 12 27.71 21.64 5.52
C THR A 12 26.18 21.57 5.44
N VAL A 13 25.51 21.86 6.55
CA VAL A 13 24.04 21.96 6.62
C VAL A 13 23.70 23.43 6.85
N LEU A 14 22.94 24.01 5.91
CA LEU A 14 22.62 25.42 5.89
C LEU A 14 21.35 25.70 6.69
N GLY A 15 21.51 26.40 7.82
CA GLY A 15 20.40 26.91 8.61
C GLY A 15 19.56 25.84 9.31
N GLU A 16 18.44 26.27 9.90
CA GLU A 16 17.45 25.40 10.53
C GLU A 16 16.10 25.56 9.83
N LYS A 17 15.61 24.51 9.17
CA LYS A 17 14.33 24.52 8.42
C LYS A 17 14.24 25.62 7.35
N GLU A 18 15.35 25.87 6.67
CA GLU A 18 15.36 26.69 5.46
C GLU A 18 14.93 25.85 4.25
N GLU A 19 14.45 26.52 3.20
CA GLU A 19 14.01 25.90 1.94
C GLU A 19 14.78 26.49 0.76
N PHE A 20 15.16 25.63 -0.18
CA PHE A 20 15.96 25.97 -1.37
C PHE A 20 15.37 25.34 -2.64
N ASP A 21 15.64 25.95 -3.79
CA ASP A 21 15.23 25.47 -5.12
C ASP A 21 16.38 25.55 -6.15
N GLN A 22 16.16 25.13 -7.39
CA GLN A 22 17.17 25.01 -8.45
C GLN A 22 17.93 26.32 -8.74
N GLY A 23 17.28 27.47 -8.58
CA GLY A 23 17.84 28.81 -8.81
C GLY A 23 18.69 29.34 -7.65
N CYS A 24 18.71 28.64 -6.51
CA CYS A 24 19.36 29.09 -5.28
C CYS A 24 20.87 28.84 -5.27
N LEU A 25 21.41 28.01 -6.16
CA LEU A 25 22.82 27.64 -6.21
C LEU A 25 23.53 28.19 -7.45
N CYS A 26 24.58 28.98 -7.23
CA CYS A 26 25.45 29.51 -8.28
C CYS A 26 26.94 29.29 -7.91
N LEU A 27 27.77 29.04 -8.91
CA LEU A 27 29.24 28.96 -8.80
C LEU A 27 29.88 29.96 -9.75
N ALA A 28 30.66 30.90 -9.21
CA ALA A 28 31.44 31.85 -10.01
C ALA A 28 32.49 32.60 -9.15
N ASP A 29 33.47 33.22 -9.79
CA ASP A 29 34.46 34.13 -9.18
C ASP A 29 33.85 35.53 -8.90
N VAL A 30 32.89 35.59 -7.98
CA VAL A 30 32.04 36.78 -7.74
C VAL A 30 32.78 37.97 -7.12
N ASP A 31 33.89 37.74 -6.43
CA ASP A 31 34.77 38.78 -5.87
C ASP A 31 35.84 39.25 -6.88
N ASN A 32 35.83 38.73 -8.11
CA ASN A 32 36.73 39.11 -9.20
C ASN A 32 38.21 38.97 -8.81
N SER A 33 38.55 37.91 -8.07
CA SER A 33 39.89 37.70 -7.53
C SER A 33 40.94 37.44 -8.61
N GLY A 34 40.53 37.02 -9.81
CA GLY A 34 41.40 36.87 -10.98
C GLY A 34 42.26 35.60 -10.96
N ASN A 35 42.13 34.79 -9.91
CA ASN A 35 42.73 33.46 -9.81
C ASN A 35 41.90 32.37 -10.53
N GLY A 36 40.66 32.69 -10.93
CA GLY A 36 39.76 31.77 -11.62
C GLY A 36 39.13 30.71 -10.72
N GLN A 37 39.08 30.94 -9.41
CA GLN A 37 38.46 30.04 -8.43
C GLN A 37 37.00 30.41 -8.21
N ASP A 38 36.14 29.41 -8.32
CA ASP A 38 34.71 29.61 -8.12
C ASP A 38 34.39 29.65 -6.63
N LYS A 39 33.46 30.53 -6.25
CA LYS A 39 32.87 30.58 -4.91
C LYS A 39 31.46 30.04 -4.95
N ILE A 40 31.05 29.39 -3.87
CA ILE A 40 29.71 28.83 -3.76
C ILE A 40 28.77 29.90 -3.24
N ILE A 41 27.74 30.22 -4.01
CA ILE A 41 26.75 31.22 -3.63
C ILE A 41 25.42 30.51 -3.44
N VAL A 42 24.83 30.69 -2.26
CA VAL A 42 23.55 30.09 -1.90
C VAL A 42 22.58 31.16 -1.41
N GLY A 43 21.41 31.23 -2.05
CA GLY A 43 20.28 32.06 -1.63
C GLY A 43 19.15 31.21 -1.04
N SER A 44 18.56 31.65 0.06
CA SER A 44 17.48 30.96 0.77
C SER A 44 16.13 31.66 0.60
N PHE A 45 15.03 30.90 0.64
CA PHE A 45 13.68 31.49 0.71
C PHE A 45 13.42 32.27 2.00
N MET A 46 14.23 32.10 3.04
CA MET A 46 14.16 32.92 4.25
C MET A 46 14.93 34.26 4.12
N GLY A 47 15.56 34.50 2.97
CA GLY A 47 16.31 35.73 2.69
C GLY A 47 17.80 35.66 3.05
N TYR A 48 18.31 34.54 3.56
CA TYR A 48 19.74 34.37 3.80
C TYR A 48 20.51 34.23 2.48
N LEU A 49 21.53 35.06 2.30
CA LEU A 49 22.51 34.96 1.22
C LEU A 49 23.87 34.61 1.82
N ARG A 50 24.42 33.47 1.40
CA ARG A 50 25.69 32.93 1.89
C ARG A 50 26.66 32.76 0.74
N ILE A 51 27.91 33.17 0.95
CA ILE A 51 29.01 32.93 0.00
C ILE A 51 30.07 32.13 0.72
N PHE A 52 30.42 30.97 0.17
CA PHE A 52 31.44 30.08 0.70
C PHE A 52 32.66 30.04 -0.23
N ASN A 53 33.83 29.92 0.38
CA ASN A 53 35.06 29.51 -0.26
C ASN A 53 35.61 28.31 0.53
N PRO A 54 35.15 27.09 0.24
CA PRO A 54 35.50 25.92 1.03
C PRO A 54 36.97 25.56 0.86
N HIS A 55 37.65 25.29 1.98
CA HIS A 55 39.00 24.74 2.00
C HIS A 55 38.98 23.24 2.29
N ALA A 56 40.01 22.52 1.85
CA ALA A 56 40.06 21.07 2.01
C ALA A 56 40.18 20.69 3.50
N VAL A 57 39.15 20.06 4.04
CA VAL A 57 39.11 19.60 5.43
C VAL A 57 39.87 18.28 5.56
N LYS A 58 40.70 18.12 6.60
CA LYS A 58 41.33 16.83 6.93
C LYS A 58 40.26 15.84 7.37
N THR A 59 40.36 14.59 6.95
CA THR A 59 39.45 13.51 7.37
C THR A 59 39.33 13.44 8.90
N GLY A 60 38.21 13.91 9.45
CA GLY A 60 37.91 13.88 10.89
C GLY A 60 37.59 15.24 11.51
N ASP A 61 37.94 16.36 10.87
CA ASP A 61 37.55 17.69 11.30
C ASP A 61 36.22 18.11 10.62
N GLY A 62 35.39 18.90 11.33
CA GLY A 62 34.18 19.50 10.78
C GLY A 62 34.49 20.71 9.87
N PRO A 63 33.47 21.29 9.21
CA PRO A 63 33.66 22.50 8.40
C PRO A 63 34.26 23.63 9.24
N GLN A 64 35.23 24.34 8.69
CA GLN A 64 35.94 25.40 9.40
C GLN A 64 35.15 26.71 9.27
N ALA A 65 35.17 27.55 10.30
CA ALA A 65 34.43 28.82 10.30
C ALA A 65 34.90 29.80 9.19
N GLU A 66 36.10 29.58 8.65
CA GLU A 66 36.70 30.35 7.55
C GLU A 66 36.17 30.01 6.15
N ASP A 67 35.42 28.90 6.02
CA ASP A 67 34.82 28.52 4.74
C ASP A 67 33.67 29.47 4.35
N LEU A 68 33.02 30.11 5.33
CA LEU A 68 31.96 31.09 5.13
C LEU A 68 32.57 32.50 4.99
N LEU A 69 32.54 33.05 3.78
CA LEU A 69 33.08 34.39 3.52
C LEU A 69 32.14 35.49 4.03
N LEU A 70 30.85 35.33 3.76
CA LEU A 70 29.82 36.24 4.25
C LEU A 70 28.48 35.52 4.37
N GLU A 71 27.71 35.95 5.37
CA GLU A 71 26.29 35.65 5.53
C GLU A 71 25.56 36.97 5.75
N VAL A 72 24.57 37.25 4.89
CA VAL A 72 23.73 38.44 5.00
C VAL A 72 22.27 38.03 4.93
N GLN A 73 21.49 38.49 5.90
CA GLN A 73 20.04 38.32 5.89
C GLN A 73 19.37 39.47 5.13
N LEU A 74 18.88 39.17 3.94
CA LEU A 74 17.98 40.02 3.18
C LEU A 74 16.57 39.88 3.76
N ARG A 75 15.77 40.94 3.70
CA ARG A 75 14.40 40.94 4.29
C ARG A 75 13.38 40.11 3.54
N ASP A 76 13.66 39.78 2.28
CA ASP A 76 12.71 39.15 1.36
C ASP A 76 13.29 37.80 0.84
N PRO A 77 12.44 36.83 0.48
CA PRO A 77 12.85 35.54 -0.07
C PRO A 77 13.74 35.69 -1.32
N VAL A 78 14.80 34.89 -1.41
CA VAL A 78 15.67 34.82 -2.60
C VAL A 78 15.19 33.69 -3.50
N LEU A 79 14.63 34.05 -4.66
CA LEU A 79 14.12 33.08 -5.64
C LEU A 79 15.22 32.49 -6.51
N GLN A 80 16.14 33.35 -6.97
CA GLN A 80 17.22 32.96 -7.87
C GLN A 80 18.42 33.88 -7.69
N VAL A 81 19.62 33.30 -7.82
CA VAL A 81 20.89 34.01 -7.75
C VAL A 81 21.71 33.74 -9.01
N GLU A 82 22.19 34.80 -9.65
CA GLU A 82 23.01 34.71 -10.85
C GLU A 82 24.22 35.65 -10.75
N VAL A 83 25.29 35.28 -11.44
CA VAL A 83 26.53 36.07 -11.52
C VAL A 83 26.82 36.40 -12.97
N GLY A 84 27.05 37.68 -13.26
CA GLY A 84 27.26 38.16 -14.63
C GLY A 84 27.67 39.63 -14.68
N LYS A 85 27.85 40.15 -15.90
CA LYS A 85 28.28 41.55 -16.15
C LYS A 85 27.10 42.51 -16.13
N PHE A 86 26.53 42.73 -14.94
CA PHE A 86 25.26 43.45 -14.76
C PHE A 86 25.35 44.97 -14.58
N VAL A 87 26.55 45.57 -14.54
CA VAL A 87 26.73 47.02 -14.33
C VAL A 87 27.32 47.69 -15.57
N SER A 88 26.79 48.85 -15.94
CA SER A 88 27.28 49.64 -17.07
C SER A 88 28.71 50.13 -16.84
N GLY A 89 29.57 50.00 -17.84
CA GLY A 89 30.92 50.59 -17.84
C GLY A 89 32.01 49.79 -17.11
N THR A 90 31.69 48.60 -16.60
CA THR A 90 32.66 47.66 -16.03
C THR A 90 32.44 46.26 -16.61
N GLU A 91 33.52 45.50 -16.75
CA GLU A 91 33.46 44.08 -17.15
C GLU A 91 33.55 43.12 -15.95
N MET A 92 33.53 43.64 -14.72
CA MET A 92 33.52 42.82 -13.51
C MET A 92 32.21 42.05 -13.37
N LEU A 93 32.30 40.90 -12.72
CA LEU A 93 31.16 40.08 -12.32
C LEU A 93 30.47 40.70 -11.10
N HIS A 94 29.16 40.73 -11.17
CA HIS A 94 28.28 41.23 -10.12
C HIS A 94 27.24 40.16 -9.80
N LEU A 95 26.70 40.24 -8.58
CA LEU A 95 25.72 39.30 -8.07
C LEU A 95 24.31 39.87 -8.25
N ALA A 96 23.49 39.23 -9.09
CA ALA A 96 22.07 39.53 -9.20
C ALA A 96 21.28 38.60 -8.27
N VAL A 97 20.45 39.21 -7.43
CA VAL A 97 19.56 38.51 -6.49
C VAL A 97 18.13 38.85 -6.85
N LEU A 98 17.37 37.85 -7.28
CA LEU A 98 15.96 37.98 -7.59
C LEU A 98 15.13 37.66 -6.36
N HIS A 99 14.26 38.60 -5.99
CA HIS A 99 13.21 38.40 -5.02
C HIS A 99 11.85 38.38 -5.71
N SER A 100 10.79 38.09 -4.96
CA SER A 100 9.43 38.04 -5.48
C SER A 100 8.98 39.33 -6.19
N ARG A 101 9.35 40.51 -5.66
CA ARG A 101 8.91 41.82 -6.19
C ARG A 101 10.02 42.83 -6.43
N LYS A 102 11.28 42.41 -6.36
CA LYS A 102 12.43 43.28 -6.60
C LYS A 102 13.60 42.48 -7.18
N LEU A 103 14.42 43.15 -7.97
CA LEU A 103 15.71 42.65 -8.44
C LEU A 103 16.78 43.56 -7.85
N CYS A 104 17.73 42.97 -7.12
CA CYS A 104 18.85 43.68 -6.51
C CYS A 104 20.16 43.24 -7.14
N VAL A 105 21.02 44.18 -7.53
CA VAL A 105 22.36 43.87 -8.04
C VAL A 105 23.40 44.36 -7.03
N TYR A 106 24.21 43.43 -6.55
CA TYR A 106 25.24 43.66 -5.56
C TYR A 106 26.64 43.51 -6.17
N SER A 107 27.55 44.39 -5.76
CA SER A 107 28.99 44.20 -5.94
C SER A 107 29.54 43.55 -4.68
N VAL A 108 30.23 42.43 -4.83
CA VAL A 108 30.94 41.76 -3.73
C VAL A 108 32.37 42.29 -3.71
N SER A 109 32.83 42.78 -2.57
CA SER A 109 34.21 43.25 -2.40
C SER A 109 34.79 42.69 -1.11
N GLY A 110 35.95 42.03 -1.21
CA GLY A 110 36.75 41.58 -0.06
C GLY A 110 37.83 42.60 0.29
N THR A 111 37.93 42.99 1.55
CA THR A 111 39.07 43.76 2.08
C THR A 111 39.97 42.79 2.85
N LEU A 112 41.21 42.63 2.41
CA LEU A 112 42.17 41.73 3.02
C LEU A 112 42.67 42.30 4.36
N GLY A 113 42.63 41.49 5.41
CA GLY A 113 43.22 41.78 6.72
C GLY A 113 44.67 41.31 6.82
N ASN A 114 45.40 41.74 7.85
CA ASN A 114 46.78 41.31 8.10
C ASN A 114 46.91 39.84 8.56
N VAL A 115 45.79 39.20 8.93
CA VAL A 115 45.68 37.80 9.35
C VAL A 115 44.47 37.21 8.62
N GLU A 116 44.47 35.90 8.35
CA GLU A 116 43.44 35.22 7.55
C GLU A 116 42.00 35.42 8.11
N HIS A 117 41.83 35.46 9.43
CA HIS A 117 40.55 35.79 10.09
C HIS A 117 40.17 37.28 10.07
N GLY A 118 41.02 38.15 9.50
CA GLY A 118 40.80 39.58 9.37
C GLY A 118 40.21 40.00 8.03
N ASN A 119 39.97 39.06 7.12
CA ASN A 119 39.38 39.31 5.81
C ASN A 119 37.88 39.64 5.98
N GLN A 120 37.47 40.82 5.54
CA GLN A 120 36.07 41.25 5.62
C GLN A 120 35.47 41.37 4.23
N TYR A 121 34.40 40.61 3.99
CA TYR A 121 33.62 40.71 2.77
C TYR A 121 32.37 41.54 3.02
N GLN A 122 32.09 42.46 2.11
CA GLN A 122 30.87 43.25 2.11
C GLN A 122 30.18 43.17 0.75
N ILE A 123 28.85 43.19 0.79
CA ILE A 123 28.02 43.32 -0.41
C ILE A 123 27.50 44.76 -0.49
N LYS A 124 27.77 45.43 -1.60
CA LYS A 124 27.31 46.80 -1.86
C LYS A 124 26.21 46.78 -2.90
N LEU A 125 25.03 47.30 -2.56
CA LEU A 125 23.93 47.46 -3.52
C LEU A 125 24.32 48.50 -4.57
N MET A 126 24.33 48.11 -5.84
CA MET A 126 24.64 48.98 -6.97
C MET A 126 23.38 49.67 -7.49
N TYR A 127 22.32 48.89 -7.72
CA TYR A 127 21.00 49.38 -8.08
C TYR A 127 19.92 48.35 -7.70
N GLU A 128 18.68 48.82 -7.65
CA GLU A 128 17.49 48.02 -7.34
C GLU A 128 16.37 48.36 -8.32
N HIS A 129 15.76 47.32 -8.89
CA HIS A 129 14.56 47.44 -9.72
C HIS A 129 13.35 46.93 -8.96
N HIS A 130 12.31 47.77 -8.88
CA HIS A 130 11.03 47.39 -8.31
C HIS A 130 10.16 46.71 -9.38
N LEU A 131 9.68 45.50 -9.10
CA LEU A 131 8.89 44.73 -10.05
C LEU A 131 7.40 45.01 -9.86
N GLN A 132 6.75 45.40 -10.96
CA GLN A 132 5.29 45.61 -10.98
C GLN A 132 4.52 44.30 -10.78
N ARG A 133 5.12 43.17 -11.18
CA ARG A 133 4.57 41.82 -11.10
C ARG A 133 5.47 40.91 -10.28
N THR A 134 4.89 39.86 -9.71
CA THR A 134 5.66 38.86 -8.97
C THR A 134 6.49 38.02 -9.94
N ALA A 135 7.79 37.92 -9.71
CA ALA A 135 8.71 37.11 -10.51
C ALA A 135 8.60 35.62 -10.18
N CYS A 136 8.87 34.77 -11.17
CA CYS A 136 9.04 33.33 -11.02
C CYS A 136 10.52 32.97 -11.08
N ASN A 137 11.18 33.31 -12.19
CA ASN A 137 12.60 33.06 -12.44
C ASN A 137 13.19 34.19 -13.32
N MET A 138 14.49 34.14 -13.55
CA MET A 138 15.19 35.00 -14.50
C MET A 138 16.23 34.23 -15.31
N THR A 139 16.69 34.86 -16.39
CA THR A 139 17.84 34.42 -17.17
C THR A 139 18.63 35.63 -17.62
N TYR A 140 19.91 35.46 -17.92
CA TYR A 140 20.77 36.55 -18.35
C TYR A 140 21.54 36.22 -19.63
N GLY A 141 22.02 37.27 -20.28
CA GLY A 141 23.00 37.14 -21.35
C GLY A 141 23.10 38.38 -22.23
N PRO A 142 23.93 38.31 -23.28
CA PRO A 142 24.12 39.39 -24.23
C PRO A 142 22.95 39.45 -25.23
N PHE A 143 21.78 39.93 -24.79
CA PHE A 143 20.60 40.04 -25.65
C PHE A 143 20.88 41.01 -26.81
N GLY A 144 20.50 40.65 -28.04
CA GLY A 144 20.79 41.44 -29.23
C GLY A 144 22.25 41.40 -29.68
N GLY A 145 23.08 40.52 -29.11
CA GLY A 145 24.48 40.34 -29.51
C GLY A 145 25.45 41.40 -28.98
N ILE A 146 25.10 42.09 -27.89
CA ILE A 146 25.94 43.10 -27.25
C ILE A 146 27.16 42.43 -26.60
N LYS A 147 28.37 42.95 -26.85
CA LYS A 147 29.60 42.39 -26.26
C LYS A 147 29.94 43.05 -24.92
N GLY A 148 30.39 42.24 -23.97
CA GLY A 148 30.93 42.71 -22.69
C GLY A 148 29.87 43.16 -21.68
N ARG A 149 28.58 42.92 -21.94
CA ARG A 149 27.47 43.24 -21.04
C ARG A 149 26.47 42.09 -21.01
N ASP A 150 25.97 41.81 -19.82
CA ASP A 150 24.88 40.86 -19.62
C ASP A 150 23.63 41.62 -19.19
N LEU A 151 22.55 41.39 -19.92
CA LEU A 151 21.22 41.94 -19.65
C LEU A 151 20.38 40.86 -18.97
N ILE A 152 19.38 41.26 -18.20
CA ILE A 152 18.56 40.34 -17.39
C ILE A 152 17.14 40.32 -17.94
N CYS A 153 16.58 39.12 -18.10
CA CYS A 153 15.18 38.91 -18.44
C CYS A 153 14.51 38.18 -17.28
N ILE A 154 13.45 38.76 -16.73
CA ILE A 154 12.67 38.20 -15.63
C ILE A 154 11.35 37.69 -16.19
N GLN A 155 11.00 36.44 -15.86
CA GLN A 155 9.67 35.90 -16.11
C GLN A 155 8.77 36.16 -14.90
N SER A 156 7.61 36.76 -15.11
CA SER A 156 6.59 36.88 -14.08
C SER A 156 5.74 35.62 -13.93
N MET A 157 5.09 35.47 -12.78
CA MET A 157 4.19 34.34 -12.49
C MET A 157 3.01 34.22 -13.46
N ASP A 158 2.60 35.33 -14.07
CA ASP A 158 1.53 35.42 -15.07
C ASP A 158 2.04 35.35 -16.52
N GLY A 159 3.32 35.00 -16.74
CA GLY A 159 3.87 34.73 -18.07
C GLY A 159 4.30 35.96 -18.88
N MET A 160 4.61 37.08 -18.22
CA MET A 160 5.22 38.26 -18.85
C MET A 160 6.74 38.19 -18.74
N LEU A 161 7.43 38.37 -19.86
CA LEU A 161 8.89 38.57 -19.88
C LEU A 161 9.19 40.06 -19.72
N MET A 162 9.97 40.42 -18.72
CA MET A 162 10.42 41.79 -18.43
C MET A 162 11.94 41.86 -18.64
N VAL A 163 12.38 42.65 -19.61
CA VAL A 163 13.79 42.80 -19.98
C VAL A 163 14.36 44.07 -19.35
N PHE A 164 15.50 43.92 -18.67
CA PHE A 164 16.24 44.98 -18.01
C PHE A 164 17.61 45.13 -18.66
N GLU A 165 17.89 46.33 -19.15
CA GLU A 165 19.20 46.74 -19.62
C GLU A 165 19.97 47.36 -18.45
N GLN A 166 20.60 46.49 -17.65
CA GLN A 166 21.39 46.84 -16.47
C GLN A 166 20.61 47.77 -15.52
N GLU A 167 20.97 49.05 -15.39
CA GLU A 167 20.32 50.02 -14.51
C GLU A 167 18.94 50.49 -15.01
N SER A 168 18.52 50.10 -16.22
CA SER A 168 17.29 50.59 -16.85
C SER A 168 16.32 49.47 -17.24
N TYR A 169 15.03 49.71 -17.07
CA TYR A 169 13.98 48.84 -17.62
C TYR A 169 13.80 49.12 -19.12
N ALA A 170 13.90 48.09 -19.96
CA ALA A 170 13.77 48.25 -21.40
C ALA A 170 12.31 48.10 -21.85
N PHE A 171 11.74 46.91 -21.72
CA PHE A 171 10.36 46.60 -22.10
C PHE A 171 9.88 45.30 -21.45
N GLY A 172 8.59 44.99 -21.60
CA GLY A 172 8.07 43.66 -21.27
C GLY A 172 6.94 43.23 -22.18
N ARG A 173 6.77 41.91 -22.35
CA ARG A 173 5.81 41.28 -23.26
C ARG A 173 5.18 40.05 -22.64
N PHE A 174 3.89 39.86 -22.88
CA PHE A 174 3.18 38.64 -22.51
C PHE A 174 3.46 37.50 -23.48
N LEU A 175 3.78 36.33 -22.93
CA LEU A 175 3.87 35.10 -23.71
C LEU A 175 2.46 34.57 -24.02
N PRO A 176 2.17 34.17 -25.27
CA PRO A 176 0.88 33.60 -25.63
C PRO A 176 0.70 32.22 -24.97
N GLY A 177 -0.49 31.95 -24.43
CA GLY A 177 -0.85 30.60 -23.94
C GLY A 177 -0.13 30.14 -22.67
N SER A 178 0.47 31.05 -21.90
CA SER A 178 1.11 30.75 -20.62
C SER A 178 0.09 30.74 -19.48
N LEU A 179 -0.34 29.55 -19.02
CA LEU A 179 -1.16 29.39 -17.80
C LEU A 179 -0.29 29.30 -16.53
N LEU A 180 0.83 28.58 -16.63
CA LEU A 180 1.83 28.41 -15.57
C LEU A 180 3.20 28.78 -16.13
N PRO A 181 4.08 29.44 -15.34
CA PRO A 181 5.43 29.73 -15.76
C PRO A 181 6.23 28.42 -15.85
N GLY A 182 6.96 28.25 -16.95
CA GLY A 182 7.92 27.17 -17.13
C GLY A 182 9.37 27.68 -17.03
N PRO A 183 10.37 26.80 -17.20
CA PRO A 183 11.77 27.22 -17.25
C PRO A 183 12.03 28.15 -18.44
N LEU A 184 12.98 29.06 -18.27
CA LEU A 184 13.36 30.08 -19.25
C LEU A 184 14.88 30.10 -19.42
N ALA A 185 15.35 30.03 -20.67
CA ALA A 185 16.77 30.16 -21.00
C ALA A 185 16.97 31.02 -22.24
N TYR A 186 18.13 31.68 -22.33
CA TYR A 186 18.51 32.48 -23.49
C TYR A 186 19.59 31.78 -24.32
N SER A 187 19.40 31.73 -25.64
CA SER A 187 20.39 31.22 -26.60
C SER A 187 21.15 32.37 -27.25
N PRO A 188 22.44 32.59 -26.91
CA PRO A 188 23.22 33.69 -27.48
C PRO A 188 23.54 33.50 -28.97
N ARG A 189 23.54 32.25 -29.48
CA ARG A 189 23.82 31.95 -30.89
C ARG A 189 22.66 32.33 -31.81
N THR A 190 21.43 32.07 -31.37
CA THR A 190 20.21 32.33 -32.15
C THR A 190 19.50 33.63 -31.74
N ASP A 191 20.02 34.33 -30.73
CA ASP A 191 19.44 35.54 -30.14
C ASP A 191 17.95 35.35 -29.82
N SER A 192 17.64 34.24 -29.13
CA SER A 192 16.28 33.79 -28.86
C SER A 192 16.11 33.30 -27.42
N PHE A 193 14.97 33.63 -26.81
CA PHE A 193 14.52 33.05 -25.54
C PHE A 193 13.78 31.77 -25.80
N ILE A 194 14.09 30.74 -25.04
CA ILE A 194 13.48 29.43 -25.12
C ILE A 194 12.80 29.14 -23.79
N THR A 195 11.53 28.77 -23.87
CA THR A 195 10.73 28.40 -22.68
C THR A 195 9.86 27.19 -22.99
N VAL A 196 9.37 26.52 -21.95
CA VAL A 196 8.37 25.46 -22.08
C VAL A 196 7.03 25.96 -21.54
N SER A 197 6.03 26.01 -22.40
CA SER A 197 4.68 26.46 -22.04
C SER A 197 3.87 25.35 -21.36
N SER A 198 2.87 25.76 -20.57
CA SER A 198 1.88 24.89 -19.92
C SER A 198 1.17 23.89 -20.88
N CYS A 199 1.16 24.18 -22.19
CA CYS A 199 0.65 23.29 -23.23
C CYS A 199 1.62 22.18 -23.67
N ARG A 200 2.76 22.02 -22.98
CA ARG A 200 3.83 21.02 -23.21
C ARG A 200 4.60 21.24 -24.52
N GLN A 201 4.74 22.51 -24.89
CA GLN A 201 5.46 22.94 -26.08
C GLN A 201 6.70 23.73 -25.67
N VAL A 202 7.85 23.36 -26.24
CA VAL A 202 9.06 24.17 -26.22
C VAL A 202 8.90 25.23 -27.29
N GLU A 203 9.00 26.49 -26.90
CA GLU A 203 8.74 27.65 -27.73
C GLU A 203 10.00 28.52 -27.77
N SER A 204 10.38 28.96 -28.96
CA SER A 204 11.50 29.88 -29.18
C SER A 204 11.01 31.25 -29.65
N TYR A 205 11.43 32.30 -28.97
CA TYR A 205 11.08 33.69 -29.24
C TYR A 205 12.34 34.53 -29.49
N LYS A 206 12.50 35.01 -30.72
CA LYS A 206 13.61 35.90 -31.07
C LYS A 206 13.55 37.21 -30.28
N TYR A 207 14.68 37.67 -29.76
CA TYR A 207 14.79 38.90 -28.98
C TYR A 207 14.24 40.12 -29.74
N GLN A 208 14.61 40.26 -31.02
CA GLN A 208 14.11 41.35 -31.87
C GLN A 208 12.59 41.34 -32.01
N VAL A 209 11.97 40.16 -32.13
CA VAL A 209 10.51 40.04 -32.26
C VAL A 209 9.81 40.44 -30.98
N LEU A 210 10.37 40.09 -29.82
CA LEU A 210 9.87 40.53 -28.51
C LEU A 210 9.98 42.04 -28.33
N ALA A 211 11.13 42.62 -28.70
CA ALA A 211 11.35 44.06 -28.62
C ALA A 211 10.35 44.86 -29.48
N PHE A 212 10.12 44.42 -30.73
CA PHE A 212 9.22 45.10 -31.68
C PHE A 212 7.73 44.79 -31.51
N ALA A 213 7.35 43.74 -30.78
CA ALA A 213 5.96 43.41 -30.52
C ALA A 213 5.27 44.54 -29.73
N THR A 214 3.97 44.73 -29.91
CA THR A 214 3.17 45.68 -29.12
C THR A 214 2.10 44.93 -28.35
N ASP A 215 1.94 45.21 -27.06
CA ASP A 215 0.88 44.61 -26.25
C ASP A 215 -0.50 44.92 -26.83
N ALA A 216 -1.36 43.90 -26.94
CA ALA A 216 -2.70 44.06 -27.48
C ALA A 216 -3.61 44.96 -26.63
N ASP A 217 -3.29 45.10 -25.33
CA ASP A 217 -4.16 45.75 -24.33
C ASP A 217 -4.01 47.26 -24.22
N LYS A 218 -2.97 47.88 -24.80
CA LYS A 218 -2.82 49.35 -24.79
C LYS A 218 -3.70 50.10 -25.81
N LYS A 219 -4.66 49.42 -26.44
CA LYS A 219 -5.54 50.01 -27.47
C LYS A 219 -6.71 50.85 -26.95
N GLN A 220 -6.84 51.09 -25.64
CA GLN A 220 -8.01 51.81 -25.10
C GLN A 220 -7.80 53.28 -24.68
N GLU A 221 -6.61 53.90 -24.78
CA GLU A 221 -6.44 55.28 -24.24
C GLU A 221 -5.84 56.37 -25.15
N THR A 222 -5.74 56.21 -26.47
CA THR A 222 -5.45 57.39 -27.30
C THR A 222 -5.96 57.25 -28.74
N GLU A 223 -7.22 57.66 -28.95
CA GLU A 223 -7.71 58.00 -30.29
C GLU A 223 -7.03 59.29 -30.76
N GLN A 224 -5.91 59.15 -31.49
CA GLN A 224 -5.52 59.97 -32.65
C GLN A 224 -4.08 59.64 -33.05
N GLN A 225 -3.91 58.69 -33.96
CA GLN A 225 -3.01 58.76 -35.13
C GLN A 225 -2.96 57.39 -35.84
N LYS A 226 -3.37 57.37 -37.11
CA LYS A 226 -3.34 56.19 -37.98
C LYS A 226 -1.97 56.03 -38.63
N LEU A 227 -1.40 54.83 -38.52
CA LEU A 227 -0.72 53.97 -39.51
C LEU A 227 0.47 53.24 -38.86
N GLY A 228 0.16 52.07 -38.29
CA GLY A 228 1.13 51.15 -37.72
C GLY A 228 0.38 50.02 -37.04
N SER A 229 -0.08 49.05 -37.82
CA SER A 229 -0.64 47.80 -37.27
C SER A 229 0.45 47.12 -36.43
N GLY A 230 0.39 47.27 -35.11
CA GLY A 230 1.27 46.57 -34.18
C GLY A 230 1.28 45.07 -34.48
N LYS A 231 2.48 44.50 -34.68
CA LYS A 231 2.64 43.06 -34.97
C LYS A 231 2.39 42.28 -33.69
N ARG A 232 1.48 41.29 -33.75
CA ARG A 232 1.29 40.30 -32.67
C ARG A 232 2.61 39.54 -32.45
N LEU A 233 2.91 39.17 -31.22
CA LEU A 233 4.06 38.32 -30.92
C LEU A 233 3.92 36.99 -31.67
N VAL A 234 4.92 36.64 -32.47
CA VAL A 234 4.96 35.40 -33.26
C VAL A 234 6.11 34.54 -32.74
N VAL A 235 5.83 33.26 -32.52
CA VAL A 235 6.83 32.26 -32.11
C VAL A 235 7.71 31.91 -33.33
N ASP A 236 9.02 31.76 -33.13
CA ASP A 236 9.95 31.37 -34.19
C ASP A 236 9.76 29.89 -34.58
N TRP A 237 9.75 29.01 -33.58
CA TRP A 237 9.42 27.60 -33.73
C TRP A 237 8.84 27.03 -32.44
N THR A 238 8.07 25.95 -32.59
CA THR A 238 7.43 25.22 -31.49
C THR A 238 7.70 23.73 -31.62
N LEU A 239 8.00 23.04 -30.51
CA LEU A 239 8.13 21.59 -30.46
C LEU A 239 7.31 21.02 -29.30
N ASN A 240 6.36 20.12 -29.61
CA ASN A 240 5.63 19.40 -28.57
C ASN A 240 6.47 18.24 -28.02
N ILE A 241 6.81 18.30 -26.73
CA ILE A 241 7.61 17.29 -26.04
C ILE A 241 6.76 16.29 -25.23
N GLY A 242 5.45 16.49 -25.15
CA GLY A 242 4.49 15.57 -24.51
C GLY A 242 4.37 15.71 -22.98
N GLU A 243 5.22 16.50 -22.34
CA GLU A 243 5.23 16.78 -20.90
C GLU A 243 5.79 18.16 -20.56
N GLN A 244 5.77 18.54 -19.27
CA GLN A 244 6.41 19.76 -18.78
C GLN A 244 7.90 19.56 -18.57
N ALA A 245 8.64 20.67 -18.52
CA ALA A 245 10.06 20.69 -18.23
C ALA A 245 10.32 21.27 -16.84
N LEU A 246 11.26 20.66 -16.12
CA LEU A 246 11.77 21.16 -14.85
C LEU A 246 12.77 22.30 -15.09
N ASP A 247 13.70 22.07 -16.02
CA ASP A 247 14.80 22.99 -16.28
C ASP A 247 15.22 22.94 -17.77
N ILE A 248 15.76 24.06 -18.26
CA ILE A 248 16.31 24.23 -19.62
C ILE A 248 17.71 24.80 -19.48
N CYS A 249 18.69 24.14 -20.09
CA CYS A 249 20.06 24.60 -20.08
C CYS A 249 20.60 24.72 -21.51
N ILE A 250 21.18 25.88 -21.81
CA ILE A 250 21.79 26.18 -23.10
C ILE A 250 23.24 26.58 -22.85
N ILE A 251 24.16 25.67 -23.17
CA ILE A 251 25.59 25.93 -22.99
C ILE A 251 26.28 25.99 -24.35
N PRO A 252 26.86 27.15 -24.71
CA PRO A 252 27.66 27.25 -25.93
C PRO A 252 29.04 26.62 -25.69
N PHE A 253 29.19 25.34 -26.03
CA PHE A 253 30.51 24.71 -26.04
C PHE A 253 31.26 25.07 -27.33
N ASN A 254 32.48 25.60 -27.22
CA ASN A 254 33.32 25.96 -28.37
C ASN A 254 33.66 24.76 -29.27
N GLN A 255 33.63 23.54 -28.73
CA GLN A 255 34.03 22.30 -29.41
C GLN A 255 32.86 21.50 -30.01
N SER A 256 31.61 21.96 -29.86
CA SER A 256 30.41 21.21 -30.27
C SER A 256 29.37 22.10 -30.95
N ALA A 257 28.49 21.49 -31.75
CA ALA A 257 27.32 22.16 -32.30
C ALA A 257 26.36 22.57 -31.17
N SER A 258 25.92 23.84 -31.17
CA SER A 258 24.95 24.39 -30.22
C SER A 258 23.74 23.47 -30.06
N SER A 259 23.36 23.25 -28.81
CA SER A 259 22.29 22.34 -28.41
C SER A 259 21.52 22.94 -27.25
N VAL A 260 20.21 22.79 -27.28
CA VAL A 260 19.31 23.19 -26.20
C VAL A 260 18.95 21.92 -25.45
N PHE A 261 19.29 21.85 -24.17
CA PHE A 261 18.93 20.72 -23.34
C PHE A 261 17.69 21.04 -22.52
N VAL A 262 16.75 20.11 -22.53
CA VAL A 262 15.48 20.24 -21.80
C VAL A 262 15.30 18.98 -20.96
N LEU A 263 15.21 19.17 -19.64
CA LEU A 263 14.88 18.10 -18.72
C LEU A 263 13.37 18.12 -18.45
N GLY A 264 12.67 17.13 -19.01
CA GLY A 264 11.28 16.85 -18.69
C GLY A 264 11.11 16.12 -17.36
N GLU A 265 9.87 15.98 -16.92
CA GLU A 265 9.51 15.19 -15.73
C GLU A 265 9.88 13.69 -15.88
N ARG A 266 9.94 13.16 -17.11
CA ARG A 266 10.25 11.73 -17.37
C ARG A 266 11.24 11.51 -18.52
N ASN A 267 11.45 12.50 -19.38
CA ASN A 267 12.33 12.38 -20.53
C ASN A 267 13.36 13.51 -20.55
N PHE A 268 14.55 13.20 -21.05
CA PHE A 268 15.60 14.15 -21.30
C PHE A 268 15.73 14.38 -22.81
N PHE A 269 15.74 15.65 -23.23
CA PHE A 269 15.79 16.04 -24.64
C PHE A 269 17.02 16.89 -24.93
N CYS A 270 17.64 16.63 -26.08
CA CYS A 270 18.64 17.50 -26.69
C CYS A 270 18.10 17.98 -28.04
N LEU A 271 17.88 19.27 -28.17
CA LEU A 271 17.32 19.92 -29.36
C LEU A 271 18.42 20.66 -30.11
N LYS A 272 18.27 20.73 -31.43
CA LYS A 272 19.06 21.60 -32.30
C LYS A 272 18.47 23.02 -32.26
N ASP A 273 19.25 23.99 -32.69
CA ASP A 273 18.84 25.40 -32.79
C ASP A 273 17.59 25.64 -33.66
N ASN A 274 17.27 24.71 -34.58
CA ASN A 274 16.09 24.78 -35.45
C ASN A 274 14.83 24.12 -34.86
N GLY A 275 14.85 23.71 -33.58
CA GLY A 275 13.73 23.06 -32.91
C GLY A 275 13.56 21.56 -33.19
N GLN A 276 14.47 20.94 -33.95
CA GLN A 276 14.45 19.48 -34.15
C GLN A 276 15.13 18.75 -32.99
N ILE A 277 14.58 17.59 -32.62
CA ILE A 277 15.19 16.70 -31.62
C ILE A 277 16.48 16.11 -32.22
N ARG A 278 17.63 16.33 -31.57
CA ARG A 278 18.90 15.67 -31.89
C ARG A 278 18.90 14.25 -31.33
N PHE A 279 18.56 14.11 -30.06
CA PHE A 279 18.34 12.83 -29.39
C PHE A 279 17.40 13.02 -28.20
N MET A 280 16.83 11.92 -27.72
CA MET A 280 16.03 11.89 -26.50
C MET A 280 16.33 10.61 -25.70
N LYS A 281 16.23 10.70 -24.37
CA LYS A 281 16.33 9.56 -23.46
C LYS A 281 15.10 9.54 -22.57
N LYS A 282 14.35 8.44 -22.60
CA LYS A 282 13.33 8.14 -21.58
C LYS A 282 14.05 7.76 -20.28
N LEU A 283 13.76 8.46 -19.19
CA LEU A 283 14.31 8.17 -17.87
C LEU A 283 13.37 7.17 -17.17
N ASP A 284 13.93 6.17 -16.49
CA ASP A 284 13.16 5.18 -15.74
C ASP A 284 12.84 5.67 -14.32
N CYS A 285 13.52 6.73 -13.88
CA CYS A 285 13.34 7.39 -12.59
C CYS A 285 12.96 8.86 -12.81
N SER A 286 12.29 9.46 -11.82
CA SER A 286 12.02 10.90 -11.81
C SER A 286 13.31 11.68 -11.55
N PRO A 287 13.75 12.55 -12.50
CA PRO A 287 14.88 13.43 -12.28
C PRO A 287 14.47 14.59 -11.37
N SER A 288 15.42 15.13 -10.62
CA SER A 288 15.24 16.32 -9.78
C SER A 288 15.91 17.56 -10.38
N CYS A 289 17.14 17.42 -10.87
CA CYS A 289 17.89 18.48 -11.53
C CYS A 289 18.89 17.91 -12.55
N PHE A 290 19.41 18.76 -13.43
CA PHE A 290 20.47 18.37 -14.35
C PHE A 290 21.44 19.50 -14.66
N LEU A 291 22.62 19.14 -15.16
CA LEU A 291 23.59 20.10 -15.67
C LEU A 291 24.40 19.47 -16.82
N PRO A 292 24.32 20.01 -18.05
CA PRO A 292 25.27 19.68 -19.09
C PRO A 292 26.64 20.33 -18.78
N TYR A 293 27.73 19.62 -19.07
CA TYR A 293 29.09 20.13 -18.89
C TYR A 293 30.01 19.66 -20.02
N CYS A 294 31.19 20.29 -20.13
CA CYS A 294 32.13 20.02 -21.23
C CYS A 294 32.48 18.54 -21.30
N SER A 295 32.32 17.93 -22.48
CA SER A 295 32.85 16.59 -22.74
C SER A 295 34.33 16.65 -23.13
N VAL A 296 35.05 15.56 -22.91
CA VAL A 296 36.45 15.38 -23.32
C VAL A 296 36.53 14.90 -24.79
N SER A 297 35.44 14.36 -25.34
CA SER A 297 35.36 13.87 -26.72
C SER A 297 34.69 14.90 -27.64
N GLU A 298 35.32 15.19 -28.77
CA GLU A 298 34.79 16.08 -29.81
C GLU A 298 33.37 15.66 -30.23
N GLY A 299 32.47 16.63 -30.31
CA GLY A 299 31.09 16.45 -30.79
C GLY A 299 30.10 15.82 -29.79
N THR A 300 30.54 15.35 -28.63
CA THR A 300 29.66 14.81 -27.58
C THR A 300 29.53 15.78 -26.42
N ILE A 301 28.46 15.65 -25.62
CA ILE A 301 28.25 16.46 -24.41
C ILE A 301 28.00 15.54 -23.23
N ASN A 302 28.62 15.85 -22.09
CA ASN A 302 28.35 15.13 -20.86
C ASN A 302 27.23 15.83 -20.10
N THR A 303 26.40 15.06 -19.40
CA THR A 303 25.28 15.60 -18.62
C THR A 303 25.18 14.86 -17.30
N LEU A 304 25.09 15.64 -16.21
CA LEU A 304 24.75 15.16 -14.88
C LEU A 304 23.24 15.21 -14.71
N ILE A 305 22.61 14.13 -14.26
CA ILE A 305 21.19 14.08 -13.91
C ILE A 305 21.06 13.53 -12.50
N GLY A 306 20.52 14.34 -11.58
CA GLY A 306 20.15 13.93 -10.24
C GLY A 306 18.74 13.34 -10.24
N ASN A 307 18.52 12.31 -9.42
CA ASN A 307 17.21 11.66 -9.26
C ASN A 307 16.71 11.76 -7.81
N HIS A 308 15.40 11.64 -7.64
CA HIS A 308 14.75 11.54 -6.32
C HIS A 308 15.12 10.27 -5.52
N ASN A 309 15.78 9.29 -6.14
CA ASN A 309 16.27 8.07 -5.50
C ASN A 309 17.71 8.20 -4.96
N HIS A 310 18.15 9.41 -4.60
CA HIS A 310 19.50 9.69 -4.10
C HIS A 310 20.62 9.18 -5.04
N MET A 311 20.45 9.32 -6.35
CA MET A 311 21.45 8.90 -7.33
C MET A 311 21.75 10.02 -8.33
N LEU A 312 23.03 10.13 -8.69
CA LEU A 312 23.54 10.99 -9.74
C LEU A 312 24.02 10.14 -10.91
N HIS A 313 23.48 10.42 -12.09
CA HIS A 313 23.85 9.76 -13.34
C HIS A 313 24.68 10.70 -14.22
N VAL A 314 25.81 10.19 -14.72
CA VAL A 314 26.63 10.88 -15.72
C VAL A 314 26.37 10.23 -17.06
N TYR A 315 25.74 10.96 -17.96
CA TYR A 315 25.48 10.56 -19.35
C TYR A 315 26.48 11.23 -20.29
N GLN A 316 26.93 10.50 -21.30
CA GLN A 316 27.52 11.07 -22.51
C GLN A 316 26.48 10.91 -23.62
N ASP A 317 25.87 12.03 -24.02
CA ASP A 317 24.64 12.10 -24.80
C ASP A 317 23.51 11.24 -24.21
N VAL A 318 23.32 10.01 -24.71
CA VAL A 318 22.29 9.04 -24.25
C VAL A 318 22.91 7.89 -23.46
N THR A 319 24.23 7.72 -23.51
CA THR A 319 24.93 6.57 -22.94
C THR A 319 25.30 6.84 -21.49
N LEU A 320 24.82 6.01 -20.56
CA LEU A 320 25.20 6.09 -19.15
C LEU A 320 26.68 5.71 -18.99
N LYS A 321 27.50 6.62 -18.48
CA LYS A 321 28.93 6.41 -18.22
C LYS A 321 29.22 6.12 -16.75
N TRP A 322 28.52 6.79 -15.85
CA TRP A 322 28.72 6.61 -14.42
C TRP A 322 27.40 6.78 -13.68
N ALA A 323 27.26 6.10 -12.56
CA ALA A 323 26.12 6.24 -11.67
C ALA A 323 26.62 6.16 -10.23
N THR A 324 26.34 7.18 -9.43
CA THR A 324 26.83 7.24 -8.05
C THR A 324 25.72 7.58 -7.08
N GLN A 325 25.78 7.01 -5.88
CA GLN A 325 24.83 7.32 -4.81
C GLN A 325 25.20 8.66 -4.15
N LEU A 326 24.21 9.53 -4.00
CA LEU A 326 24.29 10.78 -3.24
C LEU A 326 23.74 10.58 -1.81
N PRO A 327 24.14 11.39 -0.83
CA PRO A 327 23.59 11.32 0.52
C PRO A 327 22.19 11.93 0.65
N HIS A 328 21.82 12.88 -0.21
CA HIS A 328 20.53 13.57 -0.24
C HIS A 328 19.98 13.66 -1.67
N VAL A 329 18.75 14.15 -1.83
CA VAL A 329 18.17 14.43 -3.16
C VAL A 329 18.64 15.81 -3.59
N PRO A 330 19.32 15.96 -4.74
CA PRO A 330 19.79 17.28 -5.16
C PRO A 330 18.65 18.07 -5.83
N VAL A 331 18.40 19.29 -5.37
CA VAL A 331 17.54 20.28 -6.05
C VAL A 331 18.32 21.11 -7.06
N ALA A 332 19.62 21.33 -6.81
CA ALA A 332 20.52 21.99 -7.75
C ALA A 332 21.88 21.27 -7.82
N VAL A 333 22.45 21.20 -9.02
CA VAL A 333 23.81 20.67 -9.25
C VAL A 333 24.61 21.68 -10.07
N ARG A 334 25.84 21.95 -9.64
CA ARG A 334 26.82 22.76 -10.35
C ARG A 334 28.17 22.04 -10.41
N VAL A 335 28.96 22.36 -11.43
CA VAL A 335 30.32 21.85 -11.59
C VAL A 335 31.25 23.03 -11.73
N GLY A 336 32.22 23.14 -10.82
CA GLY A 336 33.14 24.28 -10.74
C GLY A 336 34.57 23.88 -10.44
N SER A 337 35.45 24.88 -10.34
CA SER A 337 36.85 24.72 -9.95
C SER A 337 37.06 25.35 -8.56
N LEU A 338 37.45 24.53 -7.58
CA LEU A 338 37.67 24.95 -6.19
C LEU A 338 39.16 24.86 -5.81
N HIS A 339 39.57 25.64 -4.80
CA HIS A 339 40.95 25.74 -4.37
C HIS A 339 41.41 24.48 -3.60
N PHE A 340 42.68 24.09 -3.81
CA PHE A 340 43.36 23.07 -3.00
C PHE A 340 44.52 23.74 -2.25
N PRO A 341 44.64 23.59 -0.90
CA PRO A 341 45.74 24.21 -0.19
C PRO A 341 47.08 23.58 -0.59
N ASP A 342 48.07 24.44 -0.87
CA ASP A 342 49.45 24.06 -1.16
C ASP A 342 50.05 23.23 -0.01
N TYR A 343 50.22 21.93 -0.21
CA TYR A 343 50.96 21.08 0.74
C TYR A 343 52.47 21.20 0.47
N SER A 344 53.08 22.33 0.86
CA SER A 344 54.51 22.57 0.65
C SER A 344 55.45 21.77 1.59
N GLN A 345 55.05 20.59 2.07
CA GLN A 345 55.90 19.71 2.92
C GLN A 345 55.79 18.19 2.62
N ALA A 346 55.25 17.76 1.47
CA ALA A 346 55.37 16.37 1.03
C ALA A 346 56.36 16.28 -0.14
N LEU A 347 57.36 15.38 0.00
CA LEU A 347 58.41 15.13 -1.00
C LEU A 347 57.84 14.94 -2.42
N PRO A 348 58.48 15.50 -3.46
CA PRO A 348 58.01 15.38 -4.83
C PRO A 348 58.06 13.91 -5.27
N CYS A 349 56.89 13.30 -5.47
CA CYS A 349 56.77 11.99 -6.07
C CYS A 349 56.89 12.15 -7.59
N PRO A 350 57.86 11.49 -8.27
CA PRO A 350 57.97 11.58 -9.72
C PRO A 350 56.77 10.86 -10.36
N GLY A 351 55.82 11.65 -10.85
CA GLY A 351 54.57 11.16 -11.47
C GLY A 351 53.29 11.81 -10.94
N CYS A 352 53.35 12.57 -9.84
CA CYS A 352 52.19 13.30 -9.32
C CYS A 352 52.23 14.75 -9.78
N LEU A 353 51.36 15.12 -10.72
CA LEU A 353 51.14 16.51 -11.12
C LEU A 353 50.30 17.19 -10.02
N CYS A 354 50.94 17.89 -9.10
CA CYS A 354 50.27 18.77 -8.14
C CYS A 354 49.62 19.94 -8.91
N PHE A 355 48.33 19.84 -9.21
CA PHE A 355 47.53 20.98 -9.66
C PHE A 355 47.04 21.73 -8.41
N SER A 356 47.31 23.03 -8.35
CA SER A 356 46.88 23.95 -7.27
C SER A 356 45.34 24.12 -7.19
N ASP A 357 44.60 23.72 -8.23
CA ASP A 357 43.14 23.89 -8.31
C ASP A 357 42.45 22.57 -8.72
N LEU A 358 41.43 22.17 -7.97
CA LEU A 358 40.64 20.98 -8.26
C LEU A 358 39.48 21.33 -9.20
N LYS A 359 39.64 20.96 -10.48
CA LYS A 359 38.60 21.16 -11.51
C LYS A 359 37.60 20.01 -11.50
N GLY A 360 36.33 20.33 -11.72
CA GLY A 360 35.27 19.32 -11.89
C GLY A 360 34.67 18.82 -10.58
N VAL A 361 34.67 19.65 -9.53
CA VAL A 361 33.96 19.36 -8.28
C VAL A 361 32.46 19.40 -8.55
N ILE A 362 31.74 18.39 -8.08
CA ILE A 362 30.28 18.35 -8.17
C ILE A 362 29.72 18.95 -6.88
N VAL A 363 29.09 20.12 -7.00
CA VAL A 363 28.42 20.78 -5.89
C VAL A 363 26.93 20.48 -5.97
N THR A 364 26.38 19.86 -4.93
CA THR A 364 24.97 19.51 -4.81
C THR A 364 24.35 20.27 -3.65
N LEU A 365 23.18 20.87 -3.90
CA LEU A 365 22.34 21.49 -2.88
C LEU A 365 21.04 20.71 -2.78
N SER A 366 20.58 20.49 -1.55
CA SER A 366 19.28 19.91 -1.21
C SER A 366 18.25 20.98 -0.85
N ASP A 367 16.97 20.63 -0.88
CA ASP A 367 15.87 21.50 -0.46
C ASP A 367 15.87 21.80 1.05
N ASP A 368 16.38 20.87 1.86
CA ASP A 368 16.54 20.98 3.32
C ASP A 368 17.85 21.66 3.78
N GLY A 369 18.68 22.12 2.84
CA GLY A 369 19.91 22.87 3.13
C GLY A 369 21.18 22.04 3.23
N HIS A 370 21.16 20.74 2.90
CA HIS A 370 22.41 19.99 2.70
C HIS A 370 23.18 20.52 1.49
N LEU A 371 24.34 21.12 1.73
CA LEU A 371 25.28 21.59 0.72
C LEU A 371 26.52 20.70 0.75
N GLN A 372 26.82 20.06 -0.37
CA GLN A 372 27.94 19.14 -0.48
C GLN A 372 28.75 19.38 -1.75
N CYS A 373 30.07 19.42 -1.59
CA CYS A 373 31.06 19.32 -2.64
C CYS A 373 31.61 17.89 -2.66
N SER A 374 31.48 17.23 -3.80
CA SER A 374 31.84 15.82 -3.94
C SER A 374 32.64 15.53 -5.20
N TYR A 375 33.36 14.41 -5.17
CA TYR A 375 33.99 13.81 -6.34
C TYR A 375 33.51 12.38 -6.52
N LEU A 376 33.69 11.84 -7.73
CA LEU A 376 33.24 10.49 -8.06
C LEU A 376 34.19 9.46 -7.43
N GLY A 377 33.70 8.68 -6.47
CA GLY A 377 34.46 7.59 -5.87
C GLY A 377 34.66 6.44 -6.84
N THR A 378 35.91 6.11 -7.16
CA THR A 378 36.27 4.98 -8.05
C THR A 378 36.43 3.67 -7.30
N ASP A 379 36.53 3.71 -5.96
CA ASP A 379 36.67 2.52 -5.15
C ASP A 379 35.32 1.85 -4.91
N PRO A 380 35.15 0.57 -5.28
CA PRO A 380 33.91 -0.15 -5.05
C PRO A 380 33.68 -0.28 -3.54
N SER A 381 32.53 0.16 -3.05
CA SER A 381 32.15 -0.09 -1.66
C SER A 381 31.72 -1.56 -1.53
N LEU A 382 32.69 -2.47 -1.45
CA LEU A 382 32.44 -3.87 -1.15
C LEU A 382 31.92 -3.94 0.29
N PHE A 383 30.76 -4.56 0.47
CA PHE A 383 30.27 -4.89 1.81
C PHE A 383 31.18 -5.96 2.41
N GLN A 384 32.27 -5.54 3.05
CA GLN A 384 32.97 -6.39 4.00
C GLN A 384 32.30 -6.15 5.34
N ALA A 385 31.77 -7.23 5.94
CA ALA A 385 31.39 -7.18 7.34
C ALA A 385 32.60 -6.62 8.11
N PRO A 386 32.46 -5.50 8.83
CA PRO A 386 33.59 -4.89 9.51
C PRO A 386 34.21 -5.95 10.42
N LYS A 387 35.53 -6.12 10.35
CA LYS A 387 36.28 -6.92 11.32
C LYS A 387 36.29 -6.14 12.63
N VAL A 388 35.19 -6.23 13.38
CA VAL A 388 35.04 -5.55 14.66
C VAL A 388 35.76 -6.42 15.70
N GLU A 389 36.99 -6.06 16.06
CA GLU A 389 37.74 -6.71 17.16
C GLU A 389 37.18 -6.35 18.56
N SER A 390 36.20 -5.44 18.66
CA SER A 390 35.73 -4.87 19.94
C SER A 390 34.23 -5.03 20.24
N ARG A 391 33.49 -5.82 19.46
CA ARG A 391 32.15 -6.29 19.86
C ARG A 391 32.26 -7.77 20.20
N GLU A 392 32.88 -8.05 21.34
CA GLU A 392 32.80 -9.39 21.93
C GLU A 392 31.32 -9.68 22.18
N LEU A 393 30.76 -10.67 21.48
CA LEU A 393 29.44 -11.18 21.84
C LEU A 393 29.53 -11.69 23.28
N ASN A 394 28.54 -11.36 24.10
CA ASN A 394 28.46 -11.85 25.48
C ASN A 394 28.10 -13.34 25.47
N TYR A 395 29.11 -14.20 25.27
CA TYR A 395 28.94 -15.64 25.15
C TYR A 395 28.28 -16.27 26.39
N ASP A 396 28.46 -15.66 27.57
CA ASP A 396 27.87 -16.17 28.81
C ASP A 396 26.34 -16.03 28.81
N GLU A 397 25.81 -14.87 28.44
CA GLU A 397 24.36 -14.65 28.31
C GLU A 397 23.75 -15.52 27.19
N LEU A 398 24.44 -15.59 26.05
CA LEU A 398 24.02 -16.41 24.90
C LEU A 398 24.01 -17.90 25.23
N ASP A 399 24.98 -18.42 25.98
CA ASP A 399 25.05 -19.83 26.36
C ASP A 399 23.98 -20.20 27.39
N VAL A 400 23.65 -19.28 28.32
CA VAL A 400 22.52 -19.47 29.26
C VAL A 400 21.20 -19.58 28.50
N GLU A 401 20.92 -18.65 27.59
CA GLU A 401 19.70 -18.68 26.76
C GLU A 401 19.66 -19.92 25.85
N LEU A 402 20.78 -20.24 25.20
CA LEU A 402 20.90 -21.41 24.33
C LEU A 402 20.69 -22.72 25.09
N LYS A 403 21.22 -22.85 26.32
CA LYS A 403 20.96 -24.01 27.19
C LYS A 403 19.50 -24.11 27.60
N GLU A 404 18.83 -22.98 27.88
CA GLU A 404 17.40 -22.97 28.18
C GLU A 404 16.56 -23.43 26.97
N LEU A 405 16.82 -22.86 25.79
CA LEU A 405 16.14 -23.25 24.55
C LEU A 405 16.41 -24.71 24.19
N GLN A 406 17.65 -25.19 24.32
CA GLN A 406 17.99 -26.60 24.09
C GLN A 406 17.31 -27.55 25.08
N ARG A 407 17.14 -27.15 26.34
CA ARG A 407 16.37 -27.91 27.34
C ARG A 407 14.93 -28.08 26.87
N ILE A 408 14.27 -26.98 26.48
CA ILE A 408 12.89 -27.00 25.97
C ILE A 408 12.77 -27.87 24.72
N ILE A 409 13.73 -27.79 23.78
CA ILE A 409 13.76 -28.63 22.59
C ILE A 409 13.89 -30.11 22.95
N LYS A 410 14.72 -30.47 23.94
CA LYS A 410 14.89 -31.85 24.41
C LYS A 410 13.64 -32.36 25.13
N ASP A 411 13.01 -31.53 25.94
CA ASP A 411 11.79 -31.87 26.68
C ASP A 411 10.64 -32.17 25.70
N VAL A 412 10.47 -31.33 24.66
CA VAL A 412 9.47 -31.57 23.60
C VAL A 412 9.80 -32.83 22.76
N LYS A 413 11.08 -33.08 22.46
CA LYS A 413 11.50 -34.27 21.68
C LYS A 413 11.37 -35.58 22.45
N SER A 414 11.58 -35.58 23.77
CA SER A 414 11.53 -36.80 24.59
C SER A 414 10.11 -37.29 24.87
N GLN A 415 9.11 -36.40 24.86
CA GLN A 415 7.71 -36.76 25.10
C GLN A 415 6.96 -37.23 23.83
N GLY A 416 7.52 -37.08 22.62
CA GLY A 416 7.01 -37.65 21.34
C GLY A 416 5.64 -37.13 20.87
N VAL A 417 4.89 -36.49 21.77
CA VAL A 417 3.65 -35.77 21.60
C VAL A 417 3.90 -34.45 22.33
N TRP A 418 3.28 -33.36 21.87
CA TRP A 418 3.22 -32.12 22.67
C TRP A 418 2.91 -32.51 24.12
N PRO A 419 3.54 -31.90 25.14
CA PRO A 419 3.02 -32.07 26.48
C PRO A 419 1.54 -31.73 26.39
N MET A 420 0.68 -32.73 26.52
CA MET A 420 -0.64 -32.52 27.08
C MET A 420 -0.32 -32.11 28.51
N THR A 421 0.13 -30.86 28.69
CA THR A 421 0.39 -30.25 29.98
C THR A 421 -0.85 -30.57 30.78
N GLU A 422 -0.65 -31.41 31.79
CA GLU A 422 -1.68 -32.07 32.59
C GLU A 422 -2.88 -31.15 32.74
N ARG A 423 -3.97 -31.38 31.97
CA ARG A 423 -5.24 -30.63 32.03
C ARG A 423 -5.12 -29.31 32.80
N GLU A 424 -4.36 -28.34 32.28
CA GLU A 424 -4.42 -27.01 32.86
C GLU A 424 -5.84 -26.53 32.54
N GLU A 425 -6.74 -26.67 33.51
CA GLU A 425 -8.17 -26.33 33.38
C GLU A 425 -8.31 -24.80 33.34
N ASP A 426 -7.66 -24.16 32.37
CA ASP A 426 -7.67 -22.71 32.14
C ASP A 426 -9.09 -22.20 31.96
N LEU A 427 -9.93 -23.03 31.34
CA LEU A 427 -11.32 -22.76 31.05
C LEU A 427 -12.13 -24.05 31.21
N LYS A 428 -13.19 -24.02 32.02
CA LYS A 428 -14.18 -25.09 32.11
C LYS A 428 -15.44 -24.69 31.37
N VAL A 429 -15.96 -25.61 30.56
CA VAL A 429 -17.17 -25.41 29.77
C VAL A 429 -18.19 -26.47 30.16
N PHE A 430 -19.36 -26.02 30.62
CA PHE A 430 -20.47 -26.89 30.99
C PHE A 430 -21.71 -26.47 30.21
N ALA A 431 -22.39 -27.44 29.62
CA ALA A 431 -23.66 -27.22 28.94
C ALA A 431 -24.81 -27.82 29.76
N VAL A 432 -25.83 -27.02 30.03
CA VAL A 432 -27.03 -27.40 30.76
C VAL A 432 -28.24 -27.19 29.86
N VAL A 433 -28.96 -28.27 29.57
CA VAL A 433 -30.19 -28.24 28.78
C VAL A 433 -31.38 -28.13 29.73
N SER A 434 -32.32 -27.22 29.46
CA SER A 434 -33.51 -27.07 30.30
C SER A 434 -34.35 -28.35 30.35
N SER A 435 -34.90 -28.67 31.52
CA SER A 435 -35.72 -29.89 31.72
C SER A 435 -37.12 -29.78 31.13
N SER A 436 -37.65 -28.58 30.91
CA SER A 436 -38.94 -28.30 30.25
C SER A 436 -38.73 -27.64 28.88
N LEU A 437 -39.71 -27.75 27.98
CA LEU A 437 -39.73 -26.94 26.74
C LEU A 437 -39.99 -25.48 27.09
N ASP A 438 -39.62 -24.57 26.19
CA ASP A 438 -39.85 -23.13 26.39
C ASP A 438 -41.35 -22.81 26.36
N SER A 439 -41.83 -21.97 27.29
CA SER A 439 -43.26 -21.60 27.40
C SER A 439 -43.76 -20.81 26.18
N VAL A 440 -42.86 -20.08 25.53
CA VAL A 440 -43.07 -19.37 24.27
C VAL A 440 -41.98 -19.83 23.31
N SER A 441 -42.38 -20.42 22.19
CA SER A 441 -41.43 -20.89 21.18
C SER A 441 -40.62 -19.73 20.60
N GLN A 442 -39.30 -19.93 20.51
CA GLN A 442 -38.36 -18.98 19.90
C GLN A 442 -38.07 -19.30 18.42
N ALA A 443 -38.83 -20.22 17.82
CA ALA A 443 -38.63 -20.64 16.44
C ALA A 443 -38.97 -19.51 15.44
N THR A 444 -38.11 -19.29 14.46
CA THR A 444 -38.19 -18.20 13.47
C THR A 444 -38.12 -18.77 12.05
N ASN A 445 -38.93 -18.22 11.12
CA ASN A 445 -38.98 -18.63 9.71
C ASN A 445 -39.19 -20.14 9.51
N ILE A 446 -40.33 -20.65 9.96
CA ILE A 446 -40.67 -22.07 9.98
C ILE A 446 -41.52 -22.43 8.74
N GLU A 447 -41.18 -23.53 8.05
CA GLU A 447 -41.97 -24.12 6.95
C GLU A 447 -42.99 -25.17 7.41
N VAL A 448 -43.08 -25.40 8.73
CA VAL A 448 -43.89 -26.44 9.36
C VAL A 448 -45.37 -26.02 9.34
N GLY A 449 -46.25 -26.99 9.05
CA GLY A 449 -47.71 -26.82 9.05
C GLY A 449 -48.32 -26.47 10.42
N THR A 450 -49.64 -26.62 10.54
CA THR A 450 -50.53 -26.01 11.56
C THR A 450 -50.22 -26.16 13.06
N ASP A 451 -49.18 -26.90 13.47
CA ASP A 451 -48.79 -27.08 14.88
C ASP A 451 -47.60 -26.19 15.28
N SER A 452 -47.62 -25.64 16.50
CA SER A 452 -46.53 -24.81 17.03
C SER A 452 -45.25 -25.64 17.23
N VAL A 453 -44.15 -25.29 16.55
CA VAL A 453 -42.85 -25.95 16.75
C VAL A 453 -42.30 -25.64 18.15
N PRO A 454 -41.94 -26.65 18.96
CA PRO A 454 -41.35 -26.43 20.26
C PRO A 454 -39.89 -25.97 20.14
N SER A 455 -39.45 -25.11 21.08
CA SER A 455 -38.05 -24.76 21.27
C SER A 455 -37.56 -25.16 22.66
N ILE A 456 -36.25 -25.36 22.79
CA ILE A 456 -35.62 -25.64 24.08
C ILE A 456 -34.40 -24.77 24.31
N THR A 457 -34.38 -24.08 25.46
CA THR A 457 -33.24 -23.27 25.88
C THR A 457 -32.09 -24.16 26.40
N VAL A 458 -30.89 -23.92 25.87
CA VAL A 458 -29.62 -24.50 26.33
C VAL A 458 -28.76 -23.36 26.88
N LYS A 459 -28.16 -23.59 28.06
CA LYS A 459 -27.25 -22.65 28.73
C LYS A 459 -25.85 -23.23 28.77
N ILE A 460 -24.89 -22.51 28.23
CA ILE A 460 -23.47 -22.87 28.28
C ILE A 460 -22.78 -21.93 29.27
N THR A 461 -22.21 -22.51 30.31
CA THR A 461 -21.45 -21.80 31.34
C THR A 461 -19.95 -21.99 31.09
N LEU A 462 -19.23 -20.87 31.00
CA LEU A 462 -17.79 -20.80 30.85
C LEU A 462 -17.17 -20.24 32.13
N GLN A 463 -16.19 -20.95 32.70
CA GLN A 463 -15.47 -20.54 33.90
C GLN A 463 -13.97 -20.49 33.63
N ASN A 464 -13.36 -19.31 33.65
CA ASN A 464 -11.91 -19.17 33.43
C ASN A 464 -11.15 -19.16 34.76
N ARG A 465 -9.94 -19.72 34.79
CA ARG A 465 -8.99 -19.62 35.92
C ARG A 465 -7.91 -18.57 35.69
N VAL A 466 -7.64 -18.24 34.44
CA VAL A 466 -6.60 -17.29 34.02
C VAL A 466 -7.21 -16.22 33.12
N VAL A 467 -6.51 -15.11 32.91
CA VAL A 467 -6.92 -14.09 31.94
C VAL A 467 -6.83 -14.69 30.54
N LEU A 468 -7.92 -14.62 29.78
CA LEU A 468 -8.02 -15.18 28.44
C LEU A 468 -8.45 -14.09 27.47
N GLN A 469 -7.88 -14.13 26.27
CA GLN A 469 -8.20 -13.20 25.20
C GLN A 469 -8.90 -13.93 24.04
N LYS A 470 -9.62 -13.17 23.22
CA LYS A 470 -10.27 -13.64 21.99
C LYS A 470 -11.12 -14.90 22.21
N VAL A 471 -11.90 -14.95 23.29
CA VAL A 471 -12.72 -16.11 23.62
C VAL A 471 -13.97 -16.12 22.75
N LYS A 472 -14.08 -17.12 21.88
CA LYS A 472 -15.21 -17.32 20.98
C LYS A 472 -15.83 -18.69 21.21
N LEU A 473 -17.11 -18.70 21.56
CA LEU A 473 -17.95 -19.89 21.64
C LEU A 473 -18.72 -20.03 20.32
N SER A 474 -18.62 -21.20 19.70
CA SER A 474 -19.40 -21.59 18.52
C SER A 474 -20.15 -22.88 18.83
N VAL A 475 -21.44 -22.89 18.54
CA VAL A 475 -22.34 -24.01 18.84
C VAL A 475 -22.84 -24.61 17.53
N TYR A 476 -22.79 -25.93 17.44
CA TYR A 476 -23.19 -26.71 16.28
C TYR A 476 -24.23 -27.75 16.67
N VAL A 477 -25.25 -27.90 15.83
CA VAL A 477 -26.27 -28.95 15.93
C VAL A 477 -26.46 -29.56 14.53
N GLN A 478 -26.99 -30.77 14.46
CA GLN A 478 -27.22 -31.43 13.18
C GLN A 478 -28.43 -30.83 12.44
N PRO A 479 -28.33 -30.51 11.15
CA PRO A 479 -29.49 -30.22 10.33
C PRO A 479 -30.52 -31.36 10.44
N PRO A 480 -31.83 -31.08 10.61
CA PRO A 480 -32.51 -29.80 10.42
C PRO A 480 -32.75 -28.98 11.70
N LEU A 481 -32.03 -29.28 12.78
CA LEU A 481 -32.06 -28.44 13.98
C LEU A 481 -31.36 -27.11 13.70
N VAL A 482 -31.92 -26.04 14.24
CA VAL A 482 -31.40 -24.68 14.09
C VAL A 482 -31.31 -24.02 15.45
N LEU A 483 -30.32 -23.15 15.60
CA LEU A 483 -30.06 -22.35 16.78
C LEU A 483 -30.60 -20.94 16.57
N THR A 484 -31.12 -20.30 17.61
CA THR A 484 -31.42 -18.86 17.57
C THR A 484 -30.16 -18.01 17.44
N CYS A 485 -29.05 -18.47 18.01
CA CYS A 485 -27.73 -17.86 17.93
C CYS A 485 -26.66 -18.95 17.99
N ASP A 486 -25.74 -18.97 17.02
CA ASP A 486 -24.70 -19.98 16.85
C ASP A 486 -23.34 -19.55 17.44
N GLN A 487 -23.09 -18.24 17.58
CA GLN A 487 -21.79 -17.70 17.98
C GLN A 487 -21.90 -16.65 19.08
N PHE A 488 -21.00 -16.74 20.06
CA PHE A 488 -20.87 -15.79 21.16
C PHE A 488 -19.40 -15.41 21.37
N THR A 489 -19.14 -14.14 21.66
CA THR A 489 -17.81 -13.62 21.99
C THR A 489 -17.78 -13.13 23.42
N PHE A 490 -16.71 -13.46 24.15
CA PHE A 490 -16.55 -13.11 25.56
C PHE A 490 -15.20 -12.46 25.82
N ASP A 491 -15.19 -11.49 26.74
CA ASP A 491 -14.00 -10.83 27.23
C ASP A 491 -13.72 -11.27 28.68
N PHE A 492 -12.71 -12.13 28.86
CA PHE A 492 -12.30 -12.66 30.16
C PHE A 492 -11.09 -11.89 30.69
N ALA A 493 -11.31 -10.65 31.11
CA ALA A 493 -10.27 -9.74 31.58
C ALA A 493 -9.76 -10.05 33.02
N VAL A 494 -10.51 -10.84 33.79
CA VAL A 494 -10.21 -11.16 35.20
C VAL A 494 -10.23 -12.68 35.41
N PRO A 495 -9.34 -13.25 36.23
CA PRO A 495 -9.42 -14.64 36.68
C PRO A 495 -10.73 -14.96 37.42
N ASP A 496 -11.16 -16.23 37.39
CA ASP A 496 -12.33 -16.75 38.12
C ASP A 496 -13.67 -16.09 37.76
N MET A 497 -13.79 -15.58 36.54
CA MET A 497 -15.04 -15.03 36.00
C MET A 497 -15.89 -16.15 35.40
N THR A 498 -17.21 -16.05 35.64
CA THR A 498 -18.18 -16.99 35.05
C THR A 498 -19.07 -16.24 34.08
N SER A 499 -19.13 -16.71 32.83
CA SER A 499 -20.02 -16.17 31.80
C SER A 499 -20.99 -17.24 31.32
N VAL A 500 -22.21 -16.85 30.99
CA VAL A 500 -23.26 -17.78 30.53
C VAL A 500 -23.81 -17.30 29.19
N ALA A 501 -23.75 -18.15 28.16
CA ALA A 501 -24.50 -17.98 26.92
C ALA A 501 -25.78 -18.82 26.97
N ALA A 502 -26.91 -18.22 26.58
CA ALA A 502 -28.17 -18.91 26.41
C ALA A 502 -28.65 -18.78 24.97
N PHE A 503 -29.08 -19.89 24.39
CA PHE A 503 -29.70 -19.96 23.06
C PHE A 503 -30.78 -21.03 23.06
N SER A 504 -31.71 -20.95 22.11
CA SER A 504 -32.75 -21.95 21.94
C SER A 504 -32.49 -22.78 20.70
N VAL A 505 -32.75 -24.07 20.79
CA VAL A 505 -32.70 -25.01 19.67
C VAL A 505 -34.12 -25.37 19.28
N TYR A 506 -34.42 -25.41 17.99
CA TYR A 506 -35.72 -25.81 17.44
C TYR A 506 -35.56 -26.50 16.09
N LEU A 507 -36.61 -27.19 15.64
CA LEU A 507 -36.65 -27.89 14.36
C LEU A 507 -37.12 -26.95 13.25
N LYS A 508 -36.37 -26.80 12.14
CA LYS A 508 -36.75 -25.89 11.05
C LYS A 508 -37.43 -26.59 9.87
N LYS A 509 -36.86 -27.68 9.38
CA LYS A 509 -37.38 -28.47 8.23
C LYS A 509 -38.12 -29.73 8.70
N ASN A 510 -38.90 -30.33 7.80
CA ASN A 510 -39.83 -31.42 8.10
C ASN A 510 -39.21 -32.83 8.16
N TYR A 511 -37.90 -32.98 7.97
CA TYR A 511 -37.20 -34.26 8.11
C TYR A 511 -36.53 -34.41 9.49
N ILE A 512 -35.97 -35.59 9.75
CA ILE A 512 -35.48 -35.99 11.07
C ILE A 512 -33.98 -35.72 11.18
N PRO A 513 -33.47 -35.18 12.31
CA PRO A 513 -32.02 -35.05 12.52
C PRO A 513 -31.35 -36.41 12.64
N SER A 514 -30.11 -36.53 12.17
CA SER A 514 -29.31 -37.75 12.34
C SER A 514 -29.02 -38.07 13.81
N GLU A 515 -28.77 -37.05 14.63
CA GLU A 515 -28.49 -37.18 16.06
C GLU A 515 -29.10 -36.02 16.87
N LEU A 516 -29.48 -36.29 18.11
CA LEU A 516 -29.96 -35.31 19.09
C LEU A 516 -28.82 -34.83 20.01
N GLU A 517 -27.64 -34.63 19.45
CA GLU A 517 -26.48 -34.07 20.14
C GLU A 517 -26.13 -32.69 19.57
N GLY A 518 -25.80 -31.77 20.48
CA GLY A 518 -25.20 -30.49 20.16
C GLY A 518 -23.76 -30.42 20.65
N ASN A 519 -22.94 -29.64 19.95
CA ASN A 519 -21.53 -29.50 20.22
C ASN A 519 -21.16 -28.03 20.39
N ALA A 520 -20.57 -27.70 21.54
CA ALA A 520 -20.09 -26.37 21.87
C ALA A 520 -18.55 -26.35 21.82
N VAL A 521 -18.01 -25.55 20.92
CA VAL A 521 -16.57 -25.38 20.73
C VAL A 521 -16.18 -23.99 21.16
N VAL A 522 -15.24 -23.89 22.10
CA VAL A 522 -14.70 -22.62 22.58
C VAL A 522 -13.25 -22.50 22.16
N SER A 523 -12.94 -21.50 21.36
CA SER A 523 -11.57 -21.12 21.01
C SER A 523 -11.15 -19.90 21.81
N TYR A 524 -9.94 -19.91 22.38
CA TYR A 524 -9.38 -18.79 23.14
C TYR A 524 -7.87 -18.69 22.95
N SER A 525 -7.29 -17.51 23.25
CA SER A 525 -5.84 -17.31 23.31
C SER A 525 -5.38 -17.06 24.74
N ARG A 526 -4.34 -17.80 25.16
CA ARG A 526 -3.68 -17.59 26.46
C ARG A 526 -2.42 -16.75 26.28
N PRO A 527 -2.38 -15.49 26.75
CA PRO A 527 -1.17 -14.68 26.70
C PRO A 527 -0.06 -15.33 27.53
N THR A 528 1.16 -15.36 27.00
CA THR A 528 2.36 -15.86 27.70
C THR A 528 3.50 -14.89 27.50
N ASP A 529 4.53 -14.94 28.35
CA ASP A 529 5.68 -14.01 28.26
C ASP A 529 6.41 -14.09 26.91
N ARG A 530 6.37 -15.25 26.24
CA ARG A 530 6.97 -15.47 24.91
C ARG A 530 6.08 -15.03 23.75
N ASN A 531 4.77 -14.96 23.98
CA ASN A 531 3.81 -14.55 22.96
C ASN A 531 2.68 -13.73 23.62
N PRO A 532 2.79 -12.39 23.60
CA PRO A 532 1.80 -11.51 24.21
C PRO A 532 0.43 -11.58 23.50
N ASP A 533 0.39 -11.91 22.21
CA ASP A 533 -0.86 -12.11 21.46
C ASP A 533 -1.61 -13.40 21.85
N GLY A 534 -0.91 -14.28 22.56
CA GLY A 534 -1.42 -15.50 23.16
C GLY A 534 -1.42 -16.73 22.25
N ILE A 535 -1.28 -17.89 22.89
CA ILE A 535 -1.26 -19.19 22.21
C ILE A 535 -2.70 -19.68 22.03
N PRO A 536 -3.14 -20.04 20.82
CA PRO A 536 -4.49 -20.51 20.59
C PRO A 536 -4.73 -21.88 21.24
N ARG A 537 -5.90 -22.03 21.84
CA ARG A 537 -6.41 -23.24 22.47
C ARG A 537 -7.88 -23.42 22.12
N VAL A 538 -8.33 -24.67 22.13
CA VAL A 538 -9.72 -25.05 21.82
C VAL A 538 -10.20 -26.06 22.85
N ILE A 539 -11.39 -25.85 23.39
CA ILE A 539 -12.09 -26.78 24.28
C ILE A 539 -13.44 -27.10 23.67
N GLN A 540 -13.85 -28.36 23.80
CA GLN A 540 -15.11 -28.87 23.27
C GLN A 540 -15.97 -29.44 24.40
N CYS A 541 -17.26 -29.13 24.38
CA CYS A 541 -18.28 -29.66 25.30
C CYS A 541 -19.48 -30.15 24.49
N LYS A 542 -19.90 -31.39 24.71
CA LYS A 542 -21.11 -31.96 24.09
C LYS A 542 -22.30 -31.85 25.04
N PHE A 543 -23.48 -31.64 24.47
CA PHE A 543 -24.75 -31.70 25.21
C PHE A 543 -25.80 -32.46 24.42
N ARG A 544 -26.72 -33.09 25.13
CA ARG A 544 -27.78 -33.89 24.54
C ARG A 544 -29.11 -33.15 24.58
N LEU A 545 -29.80 -33.11 23.45
CA LEU A 545 -31.14 -32.55 23.33
C LEU A 545 -32.19 -33.63 23.63
N PRO A 546 -33.29 -33.30 24.31
CA PRO A 546 -34.30 -34.29 24.67
C PRO A 546 -35.21 -34.63 23.49
N LEU A 547 -35.62 -35.89 23.39
CA LEU A 547 -36.46 -36.41 22.30
C LEU A 547 -37.78 -35.62 22.09
N LYS A 548 -38.35 -35.06 23.16
CA LYS A 548 -39.57 -34.22 23.11
C LYS A 548 -39.45 -32.97 22.24
N LEU A 549 -38.23 -32.57 21.86
CA LEU A 549 -38.01 -31.43 20.95
C LEU A 549 -38.52 -31.73 19.53
N ILE A 550 -38.47 -33.00 19.11
CA ILE A 550 -38.79 -33.41 17.74
C ILE A 550 -39.98 -34.39 17.67
N CYS A 551 -40.51 -34.79 18.82
CA CYS A 551 -41.51 -35.83 18.94
C CYS A 551 -42.62 -35.44 19.92
N LEU A 552 -43.85 -35.80 19.57
CA LEU A 552 -45.07 -35.67 20.35
C LEU A 552 -45.66 -37.06 20.66
N PRO A 553 -46.45 -37.22 21.74
CA PRO A 553 -47.17 -38.46 21.98
C PRO A 553 -48.18 -38.72 20.85
N GLY A 554 -48.17 -39.94 20.31
CA GLY A 554 -49.02 -40.35 19.19
C GLY A 554 -49.81 -41.63 19.50
N GLN A 555 -50.87 -41.88 18.73
CA GLN A 555 -51.57 -43.16 18.80
C GLN A 555 -50.70 -44.28 18.19
N PRO A 556 -50.49 -45.40 18.89
CA PRO A 556 -49.67 -46.51 18.40
C PRO A 556 -50.35 -47.20 17.21
N SER A 557 -49.57 -47.57 16.20
CA SER A 557 -50.04 -48.37 15.07
C SER A 557 -49.89 -49.87 15.38
N LYS A 558 -50.90 -50.68 15.04
CA LYS A 558 -50.85 -52.15 15.25
C LYS A 558 -49.98 -52.86 14.22
N THR A 559 -49.77 -52.26 13.06
CA THR A 559 -48.99 -52.81 11.94
C THR A 559 -48.24 -51.70 11.24
N ALA A 560 -46.95 -51.91 10.99
CA ALA A 560 -46.13 -51.04 10.14
C ALA A 560 -45.24 -51.92 9.24
N SER A 561 -44.73 -51.35 8.16
CA SER A 561 -43.88 -52.02 7.17
C SER A 561 -42.55 -52.50 7.77
N GLN A 562 -41.84 -51.61 8.47
CA GLN A 562 -40.50 -51.85 9.00
C GLN A 562 -40.54 -52.19 10.48
N LYS A 563 -39.78 -53.21 10.89
CA LYS A 563 -39.80 -53.75 12.27
C LYS A 563 -38.39 -54.11 12.75
N LEU A 564 -37.99 -53.55 13.87
CA LEU A 564 -36.75 -53.87 14.57
C LEU A 564 -37.07 -54.48 15.94
N THR A 565 -36.43 -55.58 16.32
CA THR A 565 -36.60 -56.19 17.66
C THR A 565 -35.26 -56.30 18.37
N ILE A 566 -35.14 -55.66 19.54
CA ILE A 566 -33.96 -55.65 20.40
C ILE A 566 -34.20 -56.60 21.57
N ASP A 567 -33.25 -57.51 21.78
CA ASP A 567 -33.23 -58.48 22.86
C ASP A 567 -32.37 -57.93 24.03
N THR A 568 -32.91 -57.92 25.24
CA THR A 568 -32.21 -57.49 26.45
C THR A 568 -31.91 -58.67 27.36
N ASN A 569 -30.84 -58.60 28.15
CA ASN A 569 -30.49 -59.65 29.13
C ASN A 569 -31.24 -59.54 30.48
N LYS A 570 -32.03 -58.48 30.68
CA LYS A 570 -32.85 -58.23 31.88
C LYS A 570 -34.35 -58.20 31.55
N SER A 571 -35.19 -58.25 32.57
CA SER A 571 -36.65 -58.16 32.42
C SER A 571 -37.08 -56.82 31.80
N PRO A 572 -38.13 -56.82 30.96
CA PRO A 572 -38.63 -55.62 30.31
C PRO A 572 -39.16 -54.61 31.35
N VAL A 573 -38.81 -53.34 31.15
CA VAL A 573 -39.19 -52.19 31.99
C VAL A 573 -40.45 -51.57 31.40
N SER A 574 -41.32 -51.06 32.28
CA SER A 574 -42.55 -50.36 31.89
C SER A 574 -42.24 -49.11 31.05
N LEU A 575 -42.87 -48.98 29.87
CA LEU A 575 -42.60 -47.88 28.95
C LEU A 575 -42.93 -46.49 29.52
N PRO A 576 -44.02 -46.29 30.29
CA PRO A 576 -44.27 -45.03 31.00
C PRO A 576 -43.18 -44.62 31.99
N ILE A 577 -42.41 -45.57 32.54
CA ILE A 577 -41.28 -45.27 33.44
C ILE A 577 -40.06 -44.81 32.63
N LEU A 578 -39.83 -45.40 31.46
CA LEU A 578 -38.74 -45.01 30.56
C LEU A 578 -39.03 -43.69 29.83
N PHE A 579 -40.29 -43.45 29.47
CA PHE A 579 -40.74 -42.29 28.71
C PHE A 579 -41.89 -41.57 29.43
N PRO A 580 -41.61 -40.95 30.60
CA PRO A 580 -42.65 -40.24 31.36
C PRO A 580 -43.22 -39.06 30.57
N ASP A 581 -42.41 -38.41 29.73
CA ASP A 581 -42.80 -37.26 28.90
C ASP A 581 -43.87 -37.60 27.84
N PHE A 582 -44.05 -38.89 27.53
CA PHE A 582 -44.93 -39.37 26.45
C PHE A 582 -46.09 -40.24 26.96
N ALA A 583 -46.25 -40.38 28.27
CA ALA A 583 -47.35 -41.13 28.86
C ALA A 583 -48.67 -40.33 28.76
N SER A 584 -49.69 -40.89 28.11
CA SER A 584 -51.04 -40.31 28.12
C SER A 584 -51.75 -40.64 29.43
N HIS A 585 -52.30 -39.65 30.13
CA HIS A 585 -53.06 -39.81 31.38
C HIS A 585 -54.43 -40.52 31.23
N SER A 586 -54.71 -41.12 30.08
CA SER A 586 -55.97 -41.83 29.79
C SER A 586 -55.66 -43.24 29.28
N ASP A 587 -56.23 -44.23 29.99
CA ASP A 587 -56.24 -45.69 29.78
C ASP A 587 -55.05 -46.50 30.34
N ASP A 588 -55.28 -47.05 31.54
CA ASP A 588 -54.41 -47.94 32.32
C ASP A 588 -54.18 -49.34 31.67
N ASP A 589 -54.83 -49.62 30.53
CA ASP A 589 -54.81 -50.94 29.88
C ASP A 589 -53.68 -51.13 28.84
N GLN A 590 -52.93 -50.08 28.47
CA GLN A 590 -51.87 -50.12 27.43
C GLN A 590 -50.45 -49.76 27.92
N ILE A 591 -50.10 -50.13 29.15
CA ILE A 591 -48.79 -49.85 29.80
C ILE A 591 -47.56 -50.35 28.97
N ASN A 592 -47.77 -51.28 28.05
CA ASN A 592 -46.72 -51.97 27.28
C ASN A 592 -46.53 -51.45 25.85
N VAL A 593 -47.32 -50.48 25.40
CA VAL A 593 -47.31 -49.98 24.03
C VAL A 593 -47.25 -48.46 24.06
N MET A 594 -46.35 -47.86 23.27
CA MET A 594 -46.21 -46.41 23.18
C MET A 594 -46.09 -45.96 21.73
N GLY A 595 -46.83 -44.92 21.35
CA GLY A 595 -46.77 -44.31 20.03
C GLY A 595 -46.06 -42.96 20.07
N PHE A 596 -45.15 -42.75 19.14
CA PHE A 596 -44.37 -41.54 18.93
C PHE A 596 -44.76 -40.92 17.60
N ARG A 597 -45.15 -39.64 17.60
CA ARG A 597 -45.40 -38.86 16.39
C ARG A 597 -44.30 -37.83 16.23
N LEU A 598 -43.49 -37.96 15.20
CA LEU A 598 -42.45 -36.98 14.86
C LEU A 598 -43.10 -35.72 14.29
N LEU A 599 -42.48 -34.56 14.48
CA LEU A 599 -43.00 -33.28 13.96
C LEU A 599 -43.10 -33.25 12.42
N GLY A 600 -42.30 -34.08 11.74
CA GLY A 600 -42.40 -34.31 10.28
C GLY A 600 -43.63 -35.12 9.84
N GLY A 601 -44.44 -35.63 10.77
CA GLY A 601 -45.67 -36.39 10.52
C GLY A 601 -45.53 -37.91 10.64
N SER A 602 -44.30 -38.45 10.59
CA SER A 602 -44.03 -39.87 10.71
C SER A 602 -44.38 -40.44 12.09
N ARG A 603 -44.75 -41.73 12.14
CA ARG A 603 -45.25 -42.40 13.34
C ARG A 603 -44.45 -43.65 13.65
N VAL A 604 -43.90 -43.72 14.85
CA VAL A 604 -43.13 -44.86 15.35
C VAL A 604 -43.85 -45.48 16.54
N THR A 605 -43.95 -46.81 16.58
CA THR A 605 -44.58 -47.54 17.68
C THR A 605 -43.55 -48.42 18.40
N LEU A 606 -43.52 -48.32 19.73
CA LEU A 606 -42.65 -49.10 20.60
C LEU A 606 -43.50 -50.09 21.42
N LEU A 607 -43.11 -51.36 21.38
CA LEU A 607 -43.79 -52.47 22.03
C LEU A 607 -42.83 -53.15 23.01
N ALA A 608 -43.17 -53.16 24.30
CA ALA A 608 -42.46 -53.92 25.32
C ALA A 608 -43.17 -55.25 25.57
N SER A 609 -42.53 -56.37 25.24
CA SER A 609 -43.11 -57.69 25.44
C SER A 609 -43.28 -58.02 26.93
N ARG A 610 -44.42 -58.59 27.35
CA ARG A 610 -44.65 -59.02 28.75
C ARG A 610 -44.00 -60.36 29.08
N THR A 611 -43.87 -61.22 28.08
CA THR A 611 -43.43 -62.62 28.24
C THR A 611 -42.02 -62.87 27.75
N SER A 612 -41.41 -61.92 27.02
CA SER A 612 -40.04 -62.01 26.53
C SER A 612 -39.23 -60.77 26.88
N GLN A 613 -37.91 -60.92 27.03
CA GLN A 613 -36.97 -59.83 27.28
C GLN A 613 -36.67 -59.06 25.97
N ARG A 614 -37.71 -58.55 25.30
CA ARG A 614 -37.60 -57.98 23.95
C ARG A 614 -38.41 -56.70 23.80
N TYR A 615 -37.82 -55.72 23.14
CA TYR A 615 -38.48 -54.49 22.70
C TYR A 615 -38.59 -54.49 21.19
N ARG A 616 -39.77 -54.21 20.66
CA ARG A 616 -40.01 -54.12 19.22
C ARG A 616 -40.38 -52.71 18.83
N ILE A 617 -39.64 -52.12 17.89
CA ILE A 617 -39.89 -50.80 17.31
C ILE A 617 -40.39 -50.99 15.89
N GLN A 618 -41.43 -50.25 15.50
CA GLN A 618 -42.05 -50.36 14.19
C GLN A 618 -42.38 -48.97 13.62
N SER A 619 -42.13 -48.74 12.34
CA SER A 619 -42.48 -47.51 11.60
C SER A 619 -42.80 -47.85 10.14
N GLU A 620 -43.41 -46.90 9.42
CA GLU A 620 -43.63 -47.00 7.96
C GLU A 620 -42.35 -46.71 7.17
N GLN A 621 -41.46 -45.88 7.71
CA GLN A 621 -40.15 -45.55 7.12
C GLN A 621 -39.02 -46.12 7.97
N PHE A 622 -37.95 -46.56 7.30
CA PHE A 622 -36.79 -47.17 7.96
C PHE A 622 -35.97 -46.14 8.77
N GLU A 623 -35.85 -44.91 8.25
CA GLU A 623 -35.06 -43.80 8.83
C GLU A 623 -35.53 -43.41 10.24
N ASP A 624 -36.84 -43.41 10.47
CA ASP A 624 -37.45 -43.00 11.75
C ASP A 624 -37.08 -43.92 12.94
N LEU A 625 -36.67 -45.16 12.65
CA LEU A 625 -36.38 -46.15 13.68
C LEU A 625 -35.15 -45.75 14.50
N TRP A 626 -34.18 -45.05 13.90
CA TRP A 626 -32.88 -44.77 14.51
C TRP A 626 -32.99 -43.98 15.81
N LEU A 627 -33.65 -42.82 15.81
CA LEU A 627 -33.68 -41.93 16.97
C LEU A 627 -34.40 -42.58 18.17
N ILE A 628 -35.52 -43.27 17.93
CA ILE A 628 -36.27 -43.96 18.99
C ILE A 628 -35.48 -45.16 19.52
N THR A 629 -34.79 -45.88 18.64
CA THR A 629 -33.93 -47.01 19.03
C THR A 629 -32.76 -46.53 19.90
N ASN A 630 -32.07 -45.47 19.47
CA ASN A 630 -30.94 -44.91 20.20
C ASN A 630 -31.39 -44.36 21.57
N GLU A 631 -32.51 -43.63 21.61
CA GLU A 631 -33.08 -43.11 22.86
C GLU A 631 -33.50 -44.25 23.81
N LEU A 632 -34.11 -45.33 23.28
CA LEU A 632 -34.47 -46.51 24.08
C LEU A 632 -33.24 -47.15 24.73
N ILE A 633 -32.18 -47.38 23.95
CA ILE A 633 -30.94 -47.99 24.45
C ILE A 633 -30.33 -47.11 25.55
N LEU A 634 -30.27 -45.80 25.32
CA LEU A 634 -29.67 -44.86 26.27
C LEU A 634 -30.47 -44.74 27.57
N ARG A 635 -31.80 -44.67 27.50
CA ARG A 635 -32.65 -44.64 28.70
C ARG A 635 -32.64 -45.96 29.47
N LEU A 636 -32.54 -47.10 28.78
CA LEU A 636 -32.39 -48.41 29.44
C LEU A 636 -31.05 -48.50 30.19
N LEU A 637 -29.96 -48.06 29.57
CA LEU A 637 -28.65 -47.98 30.22
C LEU A 637 -28.70 -47.10 31.47
N GLU A 638 -29.24 -45.88 31.37
CA GLU A 638 -29.38 -44.97 32.51
C GLU A 638 -30.27 -45.54 33.63
N TYR A 639 -31.36 -46.23 33.27
CA TYR A 639 -32.27 -46.83 34.23
C TYR A 639 -31.61 -47.95 35.03
N PHE A 640 -30.92 -48.88 34.34
CA PHE A 640 -30.25 -50.00 35.01
C PHE A 640 -28.99 -49.56 35.76
N GLU A 641 -28.27 -48.53 35.28
CA GLU A 641 -27.15 -47.94 36.01
C GLU A 641 -27.62 -47.31 37.34
N LYS A 642 -28.74 -46.58 37.34
CA LYS A 642 -29.37 -46.04 38.56
C LYS A 642 -29.81 -47.13 39.54
N GLN A 643 -30.13 -48.33 39.06
CA GLN A 643 -30.44 -49.50 39.88
C GLN A 643 -29.20 -50.28 40.36
N GLY A 644 -27.99 -49.84 39.98
CA GLY A 644 -26.73 -50.48 40.35
C GLY A 644 -26.37 -51.72 39.50
N ILE A 645 -27.09 -51.96 38.40
CA ILE A 645 -26.90 -53.09 37.50
C ILE A 645 -25.95 -52.67 36.36
N LYS A 646 -24.69 -53.08 36.45
CA LYS A 646 -23.62 -52.72 35.48
C LYS A 646 -23.47 -53.70 34.31
N ASP A 647 -24.14 -54.85 34.35
CA ASP A 647 -24.05 -55.93 33.37
C ASP A 647 -25.15 -55.88 32.30
N PHE A 648 -25.86 -54.76 32.13
CA PHE A 648 -26.93 -54.63 31.15
C PHE A 648 -26.38 -54.62 29.70
N ALA A 649 -26.99 -55.41 28.83
CA ALA A 649 -26.61 -55.49 27.42
C ALA A 649 -27.85 -55.62 26.51
N CYS A 650 -27.81 -54.90 25.39
CA CYS A 650 -28.74 -55.02 24.28
C CYS A 650 -28.09 -55.86 23.18
N SER A 651 -28.83 -56.84 22.66
CA SER A 651 -28.43 -57.70 21.56
C SER A 651 -29.48 -57.68 20.46
N PHE A 652 -29.06 -57.88 19.22
CA PHE A 652 -29.94 -57.97 18.07
C PHE A 652 -29.77 -59.35 17.44
N SER A 653 -30.82 -60.17 17.49
CA SER A 653 -30.80 -61.56 17.03
C SER A 653 -31.34 -61.74 15.60
N GLY A 654 -31.75 -60.66 14.94
CA GLY A 654 -32.24 -60.66 13.56
C GLY A 654 -31.14 -60.48 12.52
N CYS A 655 -31.52 -60.62 11.24
CA CYS A 655 -30.67 -60.20 10.12
C CYS A 655 -30.63 -58.66 10.07
N ILE A 656 -29.45 -58.09 9.82
CA ILE A 656 -29.30 -56.64 9.64
C ILE A 656 -30.14 -56.22 8.41
N PRO A 657 -30.98 -55.18 8.51
CA PRO A 657 -31.82 -54.69 7.41
C PRO A 657 -30.97 -53.96 6.35
N LEU A 658 -30.17 -54.74 5.61
CA LEU A 658 -29.26 -54.24 4.59
C LEU A 658 -30.00 -53.88 3.29
N GLN A 659 -31.13 -54.53 3.00
CA GLN A 659 -31.89 -54.28 1.78
C GLN A 659 -32.49 -52.88 1.77
N GLU A 660 -33.20 -52.51 2.84
CA GLU A 660 -33.78 -51.18 3.01
C GLU A 660 -32.69 -50.09 3.06
N TYR A 661 -31.53 -50.43 3.64
CA TYR A 661 -30.38 -49.54 3.67
C TYR A 661 -29.78 -49.31 2.27
N PHE A 662 -29.65 -50.34 1.44
CA PHE A 662 -29.16 -50.21 0.07
C PHE A 662 -30.15 -49.44 -0.81
N GLU A 663 -31.45 -49.58 -0.62
CA GLU A 663 -32.46 -48.77 -1.33
C GLU A 663 -32.27 -47.27 -1.07
N LEU A 664 -31.93 -46.87 0.17
CA LEU A 664 -31.62 -45.48 0.51
C LEU A 664 -30.29 -45.00 -0.10
N ILE A 665 -29.27 -45.86 -0.14
CA ILE A 665 -27.99 -45.56 -0.79
C ILE A 665 -28.19 -45.34 -2.29
N ASP A 666 -28.92 -46.24 -2.95
CA ASP A 666 -29.19 -46.16 -4.38
C ASP A 666 -30.00 -44.90 -4.71
N HIS A 667 -31.02 -44.58 -3.90
CA HIS A 667 -31.79 -43.36 -4.06
C HIS A 667 -30.93 -42.09 -3.93
N HIS A 668 -30.08 -42.00 -2.90
CA HIS A 668 -29.14 -40.88 -2.74
C HIS A 668 -28.12 -40.82 -3.88
N PHE A 669 -27.62 -41.97 -4.34
CA PHE A 669 -26.69 -42.03 -5.46
C PHE A 669 -27.33 -41.52 -6.77
N GLU A 670 -28.58 -41.90 -7.05
CA GLU A 670 -29.34 -41.37 -8.19
C GLU A 670 -29.56 -39.85 -8.10
N LEU A 671 -29.86 -39.32 -6.90
CA LEU A 671 -29.94 -37.87 -6.69
C LEU A 671 -28.61 -37.18 -6.96
N ARG A 672 -27.48 -37.76 -6.52
CA ARG A 672 -26.15 -37.21 -6.81
C ARG A 672 -25.81 -37.23 -8.30
N ILE A 673 -26.12 -38.32 -9.00
CA ILE A 673 -25.95 -38.41 -10.46
C ILE A 673 -26.77 -37.34 -11.16
N ASN A 674 -28.01 -37.12 -10.73
CA ASN A 674 -28.87 -36.09 -11.33
C ASN A 674 -28.37 -34.68 -11.04
N GLY A 675 -27.86 -34.43 -9.83
CA GLY A 675 -27.17 -33.18 -9.50
C GLY A 675 -25.95 -32.93 -10.39
N GLU A 676 -25.08 -33.93 -10.57
CA GLU A 676 -23.90 -33.84 -11.44
C GLU A 676 -24.28 -33.55 -12.89
N LYS A 677 -25.33 -34.20 -13.43
CA LYS A 677 -25.85 -33.90 -14.78
C LYS A 677 -26.32 -32.44 -14.91
N LEU A 678 -27.00 -31.90 -13.88
CA LEU A 678 -27.45 -30.51 -13.89
C LEU A 678 -26.28 -29.52 -13.78
N GLU A 679 -25.26 -29.84 -12.98
CA GLU A 679 -24.03 -29.05 -12.88
C GLU A 679 -23.27 -29.01 -14.21
N GLU A 680 -23.13 -30.15 -14.90
CA GLU A 680 -22.50 -30.22 -16.23
C GLU A 680 -23.25 -29.35 -17.24
N LEU A 681 -24.59 -29.48 -17.28
CA LEU A 681 -25.45 -28.66 -18.11
C LEU A 681 -25.24 -27.16 -17.80
N LEU A 682 -25.30 -26.76 -16.52
CA LEU A 682 -25.07 -25.38 -16.11
C LEU A 682 -23.68 -24.88 -16.52
N SER A 683 -22.65 -25.72 -16.40
CA SER A 683 -21.29 -25.41 -16.84
C SER A 683 -21.22 -25.11 -18.34
N GLU A 684 -21.86 -25.94 -19.18
CA GLU A 684 -21.95 -25.70 -20.62
C GLU A 684 -22.65 -24.36 -20.93
N ARG A 685 -23.75 -24.05 -20.24
CA ARG A 685 -24.47 -22.79 -20.43
C ARG A 685 -23.67 -21.59 -19.94
N ALA A 686 -22.91 -21.72 -18.85
CA ALA A 686 -22.01 -20.68 -18.38
C ALA A 686 -20.89 -20.38 -19.40
N VAL A 687 -20.35 -21.42 -20.06
CA VAL A 687 -19.38 -21.25 -21.15
C VAL A 687 -20.01 -20.51 -22.34
N GLN A 688 -21.23 -20.89 -22.74
CA GLN A 688 -21.98 -20.19 -23.79
C GLN A 688 -22.24 -18.72 -23.43
N PHE A 689 -22.72 -18.46 -22.22
CA PHE A 689 -22.96 -17.12 -21.69
C PHE A 689 -21.71 -16.25 -21.77
N ARG A 690 -20.57 -16.78 -21.31
CA ARG A 690 -19.26 -16.09 -21.37
C ARG A 690 -18.81 -15.83 -22.80
N ALA A 691 -19.04 -16.77 -23.73
CA ALA A 691 -18.70 -16.59 -25.14
C ALA A 691 -19.51 -15.45 -25.78
N ILE A 692 -20.80 -15.37 -25.48
CA ILE A 692 -21.70 -14.29 -25.95
C ILE A 692 -21.24 -12.95 -25.39
N GLN A 693 -20.96 -12.87 -24.09
CA GLN A 693 -20.43 -11.65 -23.45
C GLN A 693 -19.12 -11.18 -24.08
N ARG A 694 -18.15 -12.09 -24.32
CA ARG A 694 -16.89 -11.73 -25.00
C ARG A 694 -17.12 -11.19 -26.41
N ARG A 695 -18.10 -11.74 -27.13
CA ARG A 695 -18.46 -11.28 -28.48
C ARG A 695 -19.10 -9.88 -28.43
N LEU A 696 -20.01 -9.65 -27.48
CA LEU A 696 -20.64 -8.34 -27.23
C LEU A 696 -19.59 -7.28 -26.85
N LEU A 697 -18.66 -7.59 -25.93
CA LEU A 697 -17.59 -6.67 -25.54
C LEU A 697 -16.69 -6.27 -26.71
N THR A 698 -16.38 -7.22 -27.60
CA THR A 698 -15.61 -6.93 -28.81
C THR A 698 -16.38 -5.98 -29.73
N ARG A 699 -17.69 -6.18 -29.89
CA ARG A 699 -18.56 -5.32 -30.70
C ARG A 699 -18.74 -3.92 -30.08
N PHE A 700 -18.85 -3.81 -28.76
CA PHE A 700 -18.97 -2.51 -28.08
C PHE A 700 -17.67 -1.69 -28.13
N ARG A 701 -16.51 -2.34 -28.34
CA ARG A 701 -15.24 -1.65 -28.53
C ARG A 701 -15.11 -1.00 -29.91
N ASP A 702 -15.86 -1.48 -30.91
CA ASP A 702 -15.81 -0.95 -32.27
C ASP A 702 -16.48 0.43 -32.35
N LYS A 703 -15.77 1.43 -32.89
CA LYS A 703 -16.27 2.81 -33.02
C LYS A 703 -17.39 2.95 -34.05
N THR A 704 -17.49 2.00 -34.99
CA THR A 704 -18.56 1.93 -35.99
C THR A 704 -19.69 1.05 -35.44
N PRO A 705 -20.94 1.54 -35.38
CA PRO A 705 -22.05 0.76 -34.85
C PRO A 705 -22.31 -0.45 -35.75
N ALA A 706 -21.87 -1.63 -35.32
CA ALA A 706 -22.25 -2.89 -35.94
C ALA A 706 -23.58 -3.34 -35.31
N PRO A 707 -24.58 -3.77 -36.10
CA PRO A 707 -25.81 -4.32 -35.54
C PRO A 707 -25.48 -5.52 -34.65
N LEU A 708 -26.11 -5.58 -33.48
CA LEU A 708 -25.86 -6.63 -32.48
C LEU A 708 -26.36 -8.02 -32.94
N GLN A 709 -27.05 -8.11 -34.08
CA GLN A 709 -27.51 -9.36 -34.70
C GLN A 709 -28.17 -10.32 -33.68
N HIS A 710 -29.06 -9.80 -32.84
CA HIS A 710 -29.81 -10.57 -31.83
C HIS A 710 -28.94 -11.21 -30.72
N LEU A 711 -27.66 -10.84 -30.58
CA LEU A 711 -26.79 -11.34 -29.51
C LEU A 711 -27.28 -10.93 -28.10
N ASP A 712 -27.99 -9.81 -28.00
CA ASP A 712 -28.68 -9.34 -26.80
C ASP A 712 -29.83 -10.30 -26.40
N THR A 713 -30.69 -10.66 -27.35
CA THR A 713 -31.78 -11.62 -27.10
C THR A 713 -31.25 -13.02 -26.77
N LEU A 714 -30.11 -13.40 -27.37
CA LEU A 714 -29.46 -14.68 -27.11
C LEU A 714 -28.84 -14.69 -25.69
N LEU A 715 -28.24 -13.57 -25.26
CA LEU A 715 -27.75 -13.39 -23.89
C LEU A 715 -28.87 -13.54 -22.86
N ASP A 716 -30.01 -12.88 -23.08
CA ASP A 716 -31.19 -12.98 -22.21
C ASP A 716 -31.75 -14.41 -22.16
N GLY A 717 -31.78 -15.10 -23.30
CA GLY A 717 -32.18 -16.50 -23.38
C GLY A 717 -31.28 -17.41 -22.55
N THR A 718 -29.95 -17.28 -22.70
CA THR A 718 -28.98 -18.07 -21.92
C THR A 718 -29.02 -17.72 -20.43
N TYR A 719 -29.24 -16.45 -20.08
CA TYR A 719 -29.39 -16.01 -18.69
C TYR A 719 -30.59 -16.66 -18.01
N LYS A 720 -31.77 -16.62 -18.66
CA LYS A 720 -32.98 -17.25 -18.13
C LYS A 720 -32.84 -18.76 -17.94
N GLN A 721 -32.19 -19.43 -18.90
CA GLN A 721 -31.89 -20.86 -18.79
C GLN A 721 -30.96 -21.15 -17.61
N GLY A 722 -29.88 -20.39 -17.46
CA GLY A 722 -28.96 -20.53 -16.33
C GLY A 722 -29.64 -20.30 -14.98
N SER A 723 -30.50 -19.28 -14.87
CA SER A 723 -31.25 -19.02 -13.64
C SER A 723 -32.26 -20.12 -13.30
N GLY A 724 -32.90 -20.73 -14.30
CA GLY A 724 -33.79 -21.87 -14.09
C GLY A 724 -33.04 -23.06 -13.50
N TRP A 725 -31.92 -23.44 -14.11
CA TRP A 725 -31.12 -24.58 -13.65
C TRP A 725 -30.47 -24.36 -12.29
N ILE A 726 -30.12 -23.12 -11.94
CA ILE A 726 -29.66 -22.80 -10.57
C ILE A 726 -30.78 -23.06 -9.55
N SER A 727 -32.03 -22.72 -9.88
CA SER A 727 -33.18 -23.05 -9.03
C SER A 727 -33.36 -24.56 -8.89
N ASP A 728 -33.30 -25.28 -10.00
CA ASP A 728 -33.45 -26.74 -10.01
C ASP A 728 -32.33 -27.42 -9.18
N ILE A 729 -31.07 -26.98 -9.31
CA ILE A 729 -29.94 -27.50 -8.51
C ILE A 729 -30.14 -27.24 -7.02
N LEU A 730 -30.60 -26.04 -6.65
CA LEU A 730 -30.90 -25.71 -5.26
C LEU A 730 -32.05 -26.54 -4.68
N GLU A 731 -32.98 -27.03 -5.51
CA GLU A 731 -34.01 -27.97 -5.08
C GLU A 731 -33.44 -29.39 -4.84
N TYR A 732 -32.42 -29.80 -5.61
CA TYR A 732 -31.73 -31.09 -5.39
C TYR A 732 -30.78 -31.07 -4.18
N GLU A 733 -30.20 -29.91 -3.83
CA GLU A 733 -29.33 -29.76 -2.65
C GLU A 733 -30.09 -29.66 -1.32
N ASN A 734 -31.39 -29.32 -1.35
CA ASN A 734 -32.20 -29.02 -0.16
C ASN A 734 -33.04 -30.18 0.35
#